data_AF-A0A1Q3R773-F1
#
_entry.id   AF-A0A1Q3R773-F1
#
_cell.length_a   1.000
_cell.length_b   1.000
_cell.length_c   1.000
_cell.angle_alpha   90.00
_cell.angle_beta   90.00
_cell.angle_gamma   90.00
#
_symmetry.space_group_name_H-M   'P 1'
#
loop_
_entity.id
_entity.type
_entity.pdbx_description
1 polymer ?
#
loop_
_entity_poly.entity_id
_entity_poly.type
_entity_poly.pdbx_seq_one_letter_code
_entity_poly.pdbx_strand_id
1 'polypeptide(L)'
;MNPTEAYRAEIKPWSLVFLALALVAESAHALIFGSPLFWSLLRDAKGLDGLIVQLTFPFAAVAIFLFCAGWLPGSRRHHLLALALGAALAAGLFWMDGKKYHLAFIPYLLTIPLGIWLCLRALWTWLRRGQADDAARADASTFFWVLVGSASMAFATNALLRAASIIYPLTYDAHLLKIDAAFGNPAYWIASHANLAPDWLKTATTVIYASLAALFFPLVALLIRERKVRSLHGWRTMVIPFVVAAVCYAWLPATGPIAAFGGAEFPAGIASPADVPAAMLSVQAAARNAMPSMHLSGAIWVLMIAAAFRRKIFFALSVLFLAGTAWATMALGEHYLIDLVVALPFAAALGLWLMQPPRWRQAPRWAHALQWAAGASFVLWMALLRFAPVWLQDHLGFVQVFSVWSVAVGLVLVGLHVRGVWREADTDEALLRQAASPWAPAAFVPAGLLPAELRGRGWLVGIFFFSGLAGLVYEVVYAKALGVTFGGTALAANTVLMTYMGGMALGAWWGGMLAERSRRPLVLYAWFEAAIGLYAAVTPLLFSGIQALYVMLATDSPPDAGWLTALRMGLGAVVLGVPTVLMGATLPLVFQCLRAMGIPTGRAIAPLYGANVLGAAVGALFGGYALLPAVGRDGATYLAAVISLMVALYVIDRIKREGEPAVVAPAPAGGAPAEAAMPVPSARQGLGALAVLGIGGVVTLALEVVFMHLLAVVAGNSVYAFGLMLATFLAGLALGSGVGERLMRRMDRVSLVTWAQCGIAMSILVTAFVWDGLADYMGSFAYVQRQGIHLDFATRELIRALVCAVAMMPPAFFVGMSYPAAMGVAADWLAAVRFNGAAARGVGLASAINTLGNIGGVLLAGFWWLPVYGSRNVLFGLAVVAVLLAAMMAWAGSAPAQRRVLAWRWSPVGAMAVALALFPAQWNFNSLSQGGNVYFYPQQWGEVMDHAESVEGGLTTVTQSGESHLTLLTNGKFQGNNAEGGEMVAQESIALIPLMHTTQRDKALVIGYGTGMTARVLQDQGYSTLDVVELSRDIVTMADKYFANINAHISDHPSVKMHYTDGRNYLLTQSRQYDLISLEISSIWFAGAANLYNREFYELANRRLGDQGVLQQWVQLHHMRPMDFLYILGSVRSVFKNVWVYVSGGQGIVVASNSGGAASNEAALGKLMGSHTISALKLPELPNTLVAGPAQVDALIQRFDPRMQFFISTDKNLYLEYATPKGNAVTMDTTPILIGMLKGQL
;
A
#
# COMPACT_ATOMS: atom_id res chain seq x y z
N MET A 1 29.20 -34.30 -2.98
CA MET A 1 29.32 -33.03 -3.73
C MET A 1 30.68 -32.44 -3.42
N ASN A 2 31.47 -32.06 -4.42
CA ASN A 2 32.73 -31.36 -4.18
C ASN A 2 32.41 -30.06 -3.40
N PRO A 3 33.15 -29.69 -2.34
CA PRO A 3 32.88 -28.45 -1.58
C PRO A 3 32.72 -27.24 -2.50
N THR A 4 33.52 -27.17 -3.56
CA THR A 4 33.47 -26.12 -4.58
C THR A 4 32.12 -26.05 -5.31
N GLU A 5 31.55 -27.19 -5.69
CA GLU A 5 30.23 -27.25 -6.34
C GLU A 5 29.11 -26.84 -5.38
N ALA A 6 29.25 -27.21 -4.10
CA ALA A 6 28.29 -26.88 -3.08
C ALA A 6 28.20 -25.36 -2.83
N TYR A 7 29.33 -24.63 -2.90
CA TYR A 7 29.34 -23.17 -2.83
C TYR A 7 28.80 -22.51 -4.10
N ARG A 8 29.12 -23.05 -5.29
CA ARG A 8 28.56 -22.55 -6.57
C ARG A 8 27.03 -22.66 -6.60
N ALA A 9 26.47 -23.72 -6.03
CA ALA A 9 25.02 -23.93 -5.95
C ALA A 9 24.27 -22.86 -5.11
N GLU A 10 24.95 -22.18 -4.19
CA GLU A 10 24.34 -21.14 -3.35
C GLU A 10 24.19 -19.78 -4.07
N ILE A 11 25.00 -19.52 -5.11
CA ILE A 11 25.04 -18.22 -5.80
C ILE A 11 23.70 -17.92 -6.48
N LYS A 12 23.12 -18.91 -7.16
CA LYS A 12 21.87 -18.74 -7.92
C LYS A 12 20.70 -18.29 -7.03
N PRO A 13 20.35 -18.99 -5.93
CA PRO A 13 19.30 -18.54 -5.01
C PRO A 13 19.45 -17.09 -4.54
N TRP A 14 20.65 -16.68 -4.11
CA TRP A 14 20.88 -15.32 -3.62
C TRP A 14 20.83 -14.28 -4.73
N SER A 15 21.32 -14.62 -5.92
CA SER A 15 21.23 -13.75 -7.10
C SER A 15 19.77 -13.50 -7.52
N LEU A 16 18.91 -14.51 -7.37
CA LEU A 16 17.46 -14.34 -7.57
C LEU A 16 16.82 -13.42 -6.53
N VAL A 17 17.27 -13.48 -5.27
CA VAL A 17 16.82 -12.53 -4.23
C VAL A 17 17.22 -11.10 -4.59
N PHE A 18 18.49 -10.88 -4.99
CA PHE A 18 18.93 -9.56 -5.45
C PHE A 18 18.14 -9.08 -6.66
N LEU A 19 17.90 -9.95 -7.64
CA LEU A 19 17.10 -9.61 -8.81
C LEU A 19 15.67 -9.20 -8.44
N ALA A 20 15.03 -9.93 -7.53
CA ALA A 20 13.70 -9.58 -7.05
C ALA A 20 13.69 -8.19 -6.37
N LEU A 21 14.66 -7.92 -5.49
CA LEU A 21 14.81 -6.61 -4.85
C LEU A 21 15.06 -5.49 -5.87
N ALA A 22 15.90 -5.76 -6.88
CA ALA A 22 16.19 -4.82 -7.96
C ALA A 22 14.95 -4.51 -8.80
N LEU A 23 14.17 -5.53 -9.17
CA LEU A 23 12.94 -5.33 -9.94
C LEU A 23 11.91 -4.48 -9.16
N VAL A 24 11.79 -4.69 -7.85
CA VAL A 24 10.93 -3.86 -6.99
C VAL A 24 11.42 -2.41 -6.96
N ALA A 25 12.72 -2.19 -6.71
CA ALA A 25 13.29 -0.85 -6.65
C ALA A 25 13.24 -0.13 -8.00
N GLU A 26 13.54 -0.82 -9.11
CA GLU A 26 13.43 -0.30 -10.48
C GLU A 26 11.99 0.04 -10.86
N SER A 27 11.02 -0.77 -10.42
CA SER A 27 9.59 -0.48 -10.65
C SER A 27 9.16 0.77 -9.89
N ALA A 28 9.56 0.91 -8.63
CA ALA A 28 9.30 2.12 -7.86
C ALA A 28 9.96 3.36 -8.51
N HIS A 29 11.21 3.23 -8.95
CA HIS A 29 11.90 4.30 -9.70
C HIS A 29 11.17 4.63 -11.01
N ALA A 30 10.73 3.63 -11.76
CA ALA A 30 10.01 3.83 -13.02
C ALA A 30 8.67 4.54 -12.83
N LEU A 31 7.95 4.24 -11.75
CA LEU A 31 6.72 4.93 -11.40
C LEU A 31 6.95 6.39 -11.02
N ILE A 32 8.05 6.68 -10.31
CA ILE A 32 8.36 8.05 -9.84
C ILE A 32 8.95 8.92 -10.95
N PHE A 33 9.86 8.37 -11.77
CA PHE A 33 10.66 9.11 -12.74
C PHE A 33 10.26 8.82 -14.20
N GLY A 34 9.16 8.10 -14.42
CA GLY A 34 8.65 7.74 -15.75
C GLY A 34 9.49 6.70 -16.52
N SER A 35 10.62 6.25 -15.98
CA SER A 35 11.44 5.20 -16.59
C SER A 35 12.29 4.44 -15.56
N PRO A 36 12.54 3.13 -15.77
CA PRO A 36 13.49 2.39 -14.95
C PRO A 36 14.87 3.05 -14.96
N LEU A 37 15.56 3.02 -13.83
CA LEU A 37 16.89 3.60 -13.67
C LEU A 37 17.88 3.00 -14.68
N PHE A 38 17.75 1.71 -14.98
CA PHE A 38 18.53 1.06 -16.04
C PHE A 38 18.45 1.81 -17.39
N TRP A 39 17.26 2.24 -17.79
CA TRP A 39 17.05 2.95 -19.06
C TRP A 39 17.46 4.42 -18.99
N SER A 40 17.29 5.09 -17.84
CA SER A 40 17.75 6.47 -17.68
C SER A 40 19.28 6.54 -17.69
N LEU A 41 19.98 5.59 -17.06
CA LEU A 41 21.45 5.53 -17.12
C LEU A 41 21.96 5.35 -18.56
N LEU A 42 21.26 4.57 -19.39
CA LEU A 42 21.58 4.43 -20.82
C LEU A 42 21.32 5.71 -21.61
N ARG A 43 20.25 6.45 -21.29
CA ARG A 43 19.83 7.67 -22.00
C ARG A 43 20.67 8.88 -21.60
N ASP A 44 20.97 9.01 -20.31
CA ASP A 44 21.63 10.17 -19.69
C ASP A 44 23.15 10.07 -19.66
N ALA A 45 23.72 8.96 -20.15
CA ALA A 45 25.16 8.80 -20.34
C ALA A 45 25.69 9.87 -21.31
N LYS A 46 26.14 11.00 -20.75
CA LYS A 46 26.81 12.08 -21.50
C LYS A 46 28.20 11.60 -21.91
N GLY A 47 28.32 11.09 -23.13
CA GLY A 47 29.60 10.68 -23.72
C GLY A 47 29.89 9.17 -23.63
N LEU A 48 30.90 8.75 -24.40
CA LEU A 48 31.37 7.37 -24.50
C LEU A 48 31.92 6.85 -23.15
N ASP A 49 32.48 7.74 -22.36
CA ASP A 49 33.03 7.50 -21.04
C ASP A 49 31.98 7.09 -19.98
N GLY A 50 30.89 7.83 -19.88
CA GLY A 50 29.80 7.52 -18.96
C GLY A 50 29.18 6.16 -19.26
N LEU A 51 29.01 5.86 -20.55
CA LEU A 51 28.45 4.60 -21.03
C LEU A 51 29.39 3.41 -20.76
N ILE A 52 30.70 3.58 -20.99
CA ILE A 52 31.71 2.55 -20.70
C ILE A 52 31.74 2.27 -19.20
N VAL A 53 31.89 3.28 -18.33
CA VAL A 53 32.06 3.05 -16.90
C VAL A 53 30.83 2.40 -16.26
N GLN A 54 29.63 2.88 -16.57
CA GLN A 54 28.41 2.38 -15.92
C GLN A 54 27.99 0.99 -16.41
N LEU A 55 28.14 0.67 -17.71
CA LEU A 55 27.76 -0.63 -18.25
C LEU A 55 28.78 -1.73 -17.98
N THR A 56 30.06 -1.37 -17.84
CA THR A 56 31.14 -2.38 -17.70
C THR A 56 31.49 -2.69 -16.25
N PHE A 57 31.04 -1.87 -15.29
CA PHE A 57 31.31 -2.09 -13.86
C PHE A 57 30.88 -3.48 -13.34
N PRO A 58 29.68 -4.01 -13.67
CA PRO A 58 29.30 -5.36 -13.24
C PRO A 58 30.24 -6.44 -13.79
N PHE A 59 30.76 -6.28 -15.01
CA PHE A 59 31.70 -7.22 -15.63
C PHE A 59 33.05 -7.24 -14.90
N ALA A 60 33.56 -6.06 -14.54
CA ALA A 60 34.77 -5.92 -13.75
C ALA A 60 34.58 -6.52 -12.34
N ALA A 61 33.45 -6.26 -11.68
CA ALA A 61 33.12 -6.84 -10.38
C ALA A 61 33.11 -8.38 -10.40
N VAL A 62 32.54 -8.99 -11.45
CA VAL A 62 32.56 -10.45 -11.64
C VAL A 62 33.97 -10.97 -11.87
N ALA A 63 34.79 -10.29 -12.67
CA ALA A 63 36.18 -10.69 -12.91
C ALA A 63 37.00 -10.68 -11.61
N ILE A 64 36.87 -9.62 -10.80
CA ILE A 64 37.51 -9.50 -9.49
C ILE A 64 37.01 -10.61 -8.55
N PHE A 65 35.70 -10.87 -8.52
CA PHE A 65 35.11 -11.93 -7.70
C PHE A 65 35.71 -13.30 -8.06
N LEU A 66 35.73 -13.66 -9.35
CA LEU A 66 36.26 -14.95 -9.80
C LEU A 66 37.77 -15.07 -9.55
N PHE A 67 38.53 -13.98 -9.68
CA PHE A 67 39.94 -13.94 -9.32
C PHE A 67 40.16 -14.18 -7.83
N CYS A 68 39.46 -13.45 -6.97
CA CYS A 68 39.57 -13.58 -5.52
C CYS A 68 39.12 -14.97 -5.02
N ALA A 69 38.10 -15.57 -5.67
CA ALA A 69 37.60 -16.91 -5.36
C ALA A 69 38.54 -18.03 -5.84
N GLY A 70 39.51 -17.72 -6.71
CA GLY A 70 40.38 -18.71 -7.34
C GLY A 70 39.66 -19.55 -8.41
N TRP A 71 38.61 -19.01 -9.03
CA TRP A 71 37.79 -19.66 -10.04
C TRP A 71 37.98 -19.08 -11.45
N LEU A 72 38.97 -18.21 -11.63
CA LEU A 72 39.20 -17.53 -12.89
C LEU A 72 39.60 -18.54 -13.99
N PRO A 73 38.77 -18.74 -15.03
CA PRO A 73 39.02 -19.76 -16.02
C PRO A 73 39.99 -19.24 -17.10
N GLY A 74 40.72 -20.15 -17.76
CA GLY A 74 41.67 -19.83 -18.85
C GLY A 74 43.15 -19.76 -18.43
N SER A 75 44.05 -19.54 -19.40
CA SER A 75 45.49 -19.53 -19.14
C SER A 75 45.99 -18.16 -18.70
N ARG A 76 47.09 -18.14 -17.92
CA ARG A 76 47.73 -16.93 -17.39
C ARG A 76 48.07 -15.88 -18.46
N ARG A 77 48.36 -16.32 -19.69
CA ARG A 77 48.62 -15.42 -20.83
C ARG A 77 47.40 -14.57 -21.19
N HIS A 78 46.19 -15.15 -21.19
CA HIS A 78 44.96 -14.42 -21.46
C HIS A 78 44.67 -13.39 -20.37
N HIS A 79 44.93 -13.73 -19.10
CA HIS A 79 44.75 -12.82 -17.98
C HIS A 79 45.72 -11.63 -18.05
N LEU A 80 46.99 -11.88 -18.37
CA LEU A 80 47.99 -10.81 -18.54
C LEU A 80 47.66 -9.89 -19.72
N LEU A 81 47.21 -10.44 -20.85
CA LEU A 81 46.79 -9.64 -22.01
C LEU A 81 45.59 -8.75 -21.65
N ALA A 82 44.57 -9.31 -20.99
CA ALA A 82 43.40 -8.56 -20.57
C ALA A 82 43.74 -7.43 -19.58
N LEU A 83 44.68 -7.66 -18.66
CA LEU A 83 45.18 -6.64 -17.74
C LEU A 83 45.99 -5.55 -18.46
N ALA A 84 46.81 -5.91 -19.46
CA ALA A 84 47.56 -4.95 -20.26
C ALA A 84 46.61 -4.05 -21.08
N LEU A 85 45.56 -4.63 -21.67
CA LEU A 85 44.49 -3.89 -22.32
C LEU A 85 43.74 -2.98 -21.35
N GLY A 86 43.49 -3.46 -20.12
CA GLY A 86 42.84 -2.68 -19.07
C GLY A 86 43.70 -1.51 -18.61
N ALA A 87 45.02 -1.70 -18.52
CA ALA A 87 45.97 -0.63 -18.21
C ALA A 87 46.04 0.42 -19.31
N ALA A 88 46.03 0.00 -20.58
CA ALA A 88 45.95 0.91 -21.72
C ALA A 88 44.63 1.71 -21.72
N LEU A 89 43.50 1.04 -21.43
CA LEU A 89 42.19 1.69 -21.29
C LEU A 89 42.18 2.72 -20.16
N ALA A 90 42.67 2.34 -18.97
CA ALA A 90 42.76 3.25 -17.84
C ALA A 90 43.64 4.46 -18.18
N ALA A 91 44.83 4.25 -18.74
CA ALA A 91 45.74 5.33 -19.14
C ALA A 91 45.09 6.26 -20.18
N GLY A 92 44.36 5.71 -21.16
CA GLY A 92 43.62 6.49 -22.15
C GLY A 92 42.51 7.36 -21.54
N LEU A 93 41.70 6.79 -20.64
CA LEU A 93 40.63 7.54 -19.96
C LEU A 93 41.20 8.64 -19.04
N PHE A 94 42.26 8.34 -18.28
CA PHE A 94 42.95 9.34 -17.45
C PHE A 94 43.62 10.44 -18.28
N TRP A 95 44.10 10.13 -19.48
CA TRP A 95 44.64 11.12 -20.41
C TRP A 95 43.56 12.03 -21.00
N MET A 96 42.36 11.50 -21.25
CA MET A 96 41.24 12.28 -21.80
C MET A 96 40.59 13.22 -20.77
N ASP A 97 40.37 12.78 -19.52
CA ASP A 97 39.75 13.60 -18.48
C ASP A 97 40.12 13.11 -17.06
N GLY A 98 41.39 13.30 -16.68
CA GLY A 98 41.94 12.83 -15.41
C GLY A 98 41.28 13.37 -14.14
N LYS A 99 40.44 14.43 -14.24
CA LYS A 99 39.67 14.97 -13.11
C LYS A 99 38.36 14.21 -12.86
N LYS A 100 37.81 13.52 -13.87
CA LYS A 100 36.55 12.76 -13.73
C LYS A 100 36.72 11.34 -13.20
N TYR A 101 37.88 10.70 -13.41
CA TYR A 101 38.11 9.32 -12.98
C TYR A 101 38.86 9.27 -11.65
N HIS A 102 38.16 8.95 -10.57
CA HIS A 102 38.80 8.76 -9.27
C HIS A 102 39.72 7.52 -9.27
N LEU A 103 40.86 7.60 -8.57
CA LEU A 103 41.81 6.48 -8.40
C LEU A 103 41.14 5.18 -7.90
N ALA A 104 40.02 5.28 -7.19
CA ALA A 104 39.20 4.16 -6.72
C ALA A 104 38.68 3.26 -7.86
N PHE A 105 38.53 3.79 -9.08
CA PHE A 105 38.02 3.04 -10.23
C PHE A 105 39.10 2.26 -10.98
N ILE A 106 40.38 2.48 -10.71
CA ILE A 106 41.49 1.83 -11.41
C ILE A 106 41.39 0.29 -11.38
N PRO A 107 41.14 -0.38 -10.24
CA PRO A 107 41.00 -1.84 -10.22
C PRO A 107 39.87 -2.36 -11.13
N TYR A 108 38.79 -1.57 -11.27
CA TYR A 108 37.68 -1.90 -12.17
C TYR A 108 38.09 -1.71 -13.62
N LEU A 109 38.66 -0.55 -13.95
CA LEU A 109 39.13 -0.24 -15.31
C LEU A 109 40.14 -1.28 -15.82
N LEU A 110 41.05 -1.73 -14.96
CA LEU A 110 42.02 -2.78 -15.26
C LEU A 110 41.38 -4.14 -15.56
N THR A 111 40.21 -4.44 -14.97
CA THR A 111 39.56 -5.75 -15.05
C THR A 111 38.38 -5.80 -16.02
N ILE A 112 37.95 -4.68 -16.60
CA ILE A 112 36.90 -4.63 -17.63
C ILE A 112 37.18 -5.59 -18.80
N PRO A 113 38.36 -5.56 -19.47
CA PRO A 113 38.59 -6.42 -20.63
C PRO A 113 38.54 -7.91 -20.27
N LEU A 114 38.96 -8.25 -19.05
CA LEU A 114 38.87 -9.61 -18.52
C LEU A 114 37.40 -10.02 -18.30
N GLY A 115 36.58 -9.14 -17.74
CA GLY A 115 35.14 -9.37 -17.56
C GLY A 115 34.40 -9.56 -18.88
N ILE A 116 34.71 -8.74 -19.90
CA ILE A 116 34.14 -8.86 -21.25
C ILE A 116 34.55 -10.19 -21.88
N TRP A 117 35.83 -10.56 -21.80
CA TRP A 117 36.30 -11.84 -22.32
C TRP A 117 35.60 -13.04 -21.67
N LEU A 118 35.39 -12.99 -20.34
CA LEU A 118 34.63 -14.02 -19.62
C LEU A 118 33.17 -14.10 -20.08
N CYS A 119 32.53 -12.96 -20.35
CA CYS A 119 31.19 -12.90 -20.89
C CYS A 119 31.10 -13.58 -22.26
N LEU A 120 31.99 -13.22 -23.20
CA LEU A 120 32.04 -13.81 -24.53
C LEU A 120 32.25 -15.33 -24.47
N ARG A 121 33.13 -15.78 -23.57
CA ARG A 121 33.35 -17.22 -23.33
C ARG A 121 32.12 -17.93 -22.77
N ALA A 122 31.43 -17.32 -21.81
CA ALA A 122 30.21 -17.88 -21.24
C ALA A 122 29.09 -17.98 -22.30
N LEU A 123 28.93 -16.94 -23.13
CA LEU A 123 27.98 -16.91 -24.25
C LEU A 123 28.30 -18.00 -25.28
N TRP A 124 29.57 -18.14 -25.67
CA TRP A 124 30.02 -19.18 -26.58
C TRP A 124 29.71 -20.59 -26.06
N THR A 125 29.91 -20.81 -24.76
CA THR A 125 29.59 -22.08 -24.10
C THR A 125 28.09 -22.36 -24.12
N TRP A 126 27.26 -21.33 -23.93
CA TRP A 126 25.80 -21.43 -23.97
C TRP A 126 25.26 -21.71 -25.37
N LEU A 127 25.84 -21.12 -26.42
CA LEU A 127 25.48 -21.39 -27.81
C LEU A 127 25.83 -22.83 -28.23
N ARG A 128 26.82 -23.46 -27.61
CA ARG A 128 27.27 -24.84 -27.87
C ARG A 128 26.75 -25.86 -26.85
N ARG A 129 25.53 -25.68 -26.34
CA ARG A 129 24.90 -26.47 -25.25
C ARG A 129 25.05 -28.01 -25.34
N GLY A 130 25.20 -28.58 -26.55
CA GLY A 130 25.39 -30.03 -26.75
C GLY A 130 26.85 -30.53 -26.83
N GLN A 131 27.85 -29.64 -26.91
CA GLN A 131 29.27 -29.99 -27.10
C GLN A 131 30.18 -29.51 -25.97
N ALA A 132 29.65 -28.72 -25.03
CA ALA A 132 30.41 -28.18 -23.91
C ALA A 132 30.47 -29.16 -22.72
N ASP A 133 31.67 -29.39 -22.19
CA ASP A 133 31.88 -30.16 -20.97
C ASP A 133 31.18 -29.52 -19.74
N ASP A 134 30.84 -30.34 -18.75
CA ASP A 134 30.13 -29.96 -17.52
C ASP A 134 30.87 -28.86 -16.75
N ALA A 135 32.21 -28.90 -16.73
CA ALA A 135 33.04 -27.87 -16.09
C ALA A 135 32.86 -26.49 -16.75
N ALA A 136 32.86 -26.44 -18.09
CA ALA A 136 32.64 -25.20 -18.82
C ALA A 136 31.22 -24.65 -18.61
N ARG A 137 30.21 -25.54 -18.55
CA ARG A 137 28.83 -25.16 -18.23
C ARG A 137 28.70 -24.61 -16.81
N ALA A 138 29.38 -25.20 -15.83
CA ALA A 138 29.39 -24.73 -14.45
C ALA A 138 30.07 -23.36 -14.30
N ASP A 139 31.18 -23.13 -15.00
CA ASP A 139 31.87 -21.83 -15.03
C ASP A 139 30.99 -20.74 -15.68
N ALA A 140 30.36 -21.04 -16.81
CA ALA A 140 29.44 -20.12 -17.48
C ALA A 140 28.22 -19.79 -16.60
N SER A 141 27.67 -20.79 -15.90
CA SER A 141 26.57 -20.58 -14.95
C SER A 141 26.99 -19.72 -13.75
N THR A 142 28.18 -19.96 -13.21
CA THR A 142 28.72 -19.18 -12.09
C THR A 142 28.93 -17.74 -12.50
N PHE A 143 29.56 -17.49 -13.66
CA PHE A 143 29.72 -16.14 -14.21
C PHE A 143 28.37 -15.43 -14.35
N PHE A 144 27.38 -16.08 -14.96
CA PHE A 144 26.05 -15.50 -15.18
C PHE A 144 25.36 -15.09 -13.87
N TRP A 145 25.33 -15.97 -12.87
CA TRP A 145 24.63 -15.65 -11.62
C TRP A 145 25.37 -14.60 -10.79
N VAL A 146 26.70 -14.59 -10.75
CA VAL A 146 27.45 -13.50 -10.10
C VAL A 146 27.22 -12.17 -10.82
N LEU A 147 27.16 -12.17 -12.15
CA LEU A 147 26.84 -10.97 -12.94
C LEU A 147 25.44 -10.44 -12.61
N VAL A 148 24.43 -11.31 -12.61
CA VAL A 148 23.06 -10.96 -12.22
C VAL A 148 23.04 -10.41 -10.80
N GLY A 149 23.61 -11.12 -9.82
CA GLY A 149 23.61 -10.69 -8.43
C GLY A 149 24.30 -9.34 -8.20
N SER A 150 25.47 -9.11 -8.81
CA SER A 150 26.22 -7.85 -8.68
C SER A 150 25.54 -6.67 -9.37
N ALA A 151 25.05 -6.86 -10.60
CA ALA A 151 24.27 -5.85 -11.30
C ALA A 151 23.00 -5.50 -10.52
N SER A 152 22.22 -6.51 -10.12
CA SER A 152 20.98 -6.30 -9.38
C SER A 152 21.19 -5.57 -8.06
N MET A 153 22.23 -5.89 -7.29
CA MET A 153 22.53 -5.16 -6.06
C MET A 153 22.83 -3.68 -6.32
N ALA A 154 23.65 -3.38 -7.33
CA ALA A 154 24.00 -2.01 -7.68
C ALA A 154 22.78 -1.19 -8.15
N PHE A 155 21.94 -1.76 -9.02
CA PHE A 155 20.72 -1.09 -9.49
C PHE A 155 19.71 -0.94 -8.36
N ALA A 156 19.47 -1.97 -7.55
CA ALA A 156 18.53 -1.93 -6.43
C ALA A 156 18.85 -0.81 -5.45
N THR A 157 20.12 -0.70 -5.02
CA THR A 157 20.53 0.32 -4.04
C THR A 157 20.34 1.73 -4.61
N ASN A 158 20.78 1.98 -5.84
CA ASN A 158 20.64 3.31 -6.44
C ASN A 158 19.18 3.69 -6.70
N ALA A 159 18.39 2.76 -7.23
CA ALA A 159 16.97 2.98 -7.49
C ALA A 159 16.22 3.28 -6.18
N LEU A 160 16.50 2.53 -5.11
CA LEU A 160 15.89 2.72 -3.80
C LEU A 160 16.27 4.05 -3.16
N LEU A 161 17.56 4.44 -3.18
CA LEU A 161 18.00 5.72 -2.63
C LEU A 161 17.41 6.92 -3.38
N ARG A 162 17.31 6.84 -4.71
CA ARG A 162 16.65 7.87 -5.54
C ARG A 162 15.16 7.94 -5.25
N ALA A 163 14.47 6.79 -5.19
CA ALA A 163 13.05 6.74 -4.83
C ALA A 163 12.81 7.33 -3.42
N ALA A 164 13.66 6.98 -2.44
CA ALA A 164 13.58 7.48 -1.08
C ALA A 164 13.71 9.01 -0.99
N SER A 165 14.47 9.65 -1.90
CA SER A 165 14.60 11.11 -1.93
C SER A 165 13.30 11.84 -2.27
N ILE A 166 12.38 11.18 -2.97
CA ILE A 166 11.04 11.69 -3.28
C ILE A 166 10.04 11.24 -2.23
N ILE A 167 10.05 9.95 -1.87
CA ILE A 167 9.11 9.37 -0.90
C ILE A 167 9.25 10.02 0.48
N TYR A 168 10.44 10.43 0.90
CA TYR A 168 10.67 11.09 2.18
C TYR A 168 11.13 12.54 1.99
N PRO A 169 10.20 13.49 1.74
CA PRO A 169 10.56 14.88 1.43
C PRO A 169 11.20 15.60 2.62
N LEU A 170 10.76 15.30 3.84
CA LEU A 170 11.28 15.88 5.08
C LEU A 170 12.34 15.01 5.73
N THR A 171 13.35 15.64 6.33
CA THR A 171 14.48 14.98 6.99
C THR A 171 14.75 15.53 8.40
N TYR A 172 15.34 14.69 9.24
CA TYR A 172 15.71 15.01 10.63
C TYR A 172 17.05 15.77 10.76
N ASP A 173 17.61 16.24 9.66
CA ASP A 173 18.99 16.75 9.59
C ASP A 173 19.27 17.92 10.57
N ALA A 174 18.35 18.88 10.73
CA ALA A 174 18.54 19.96 11.71
C ALA A 174 18.51 19.45 13.17
N HIS A 175 17.64 18.48 13.48
CA HIS A 175 17.61 17.87 14.80
C HIS A 175 18.89 17.10 15.08
N LEU A 176 19.41 16.35 14.10
CA LEU A 176 20.65 15.61 14.23
C LEU A 176 21.85 16.56 14.42
N LEU A 177 21.93 17.66 13.66
CA LEU A 177 22.97 18.66 13.84
C LEU A 177 22.98 19.23 15.27
N LYS A 178 21.82 19.53 15.83
CA LYS A 178 21.71 20.04 17.21
C LYS A 178 22.07 19.00 18.27
N ILE A 179 21.68 17.74 18.06
CA ILE A 179 22.06 16.64 18.97
C ILE A 179 23.57 16.40 18.92
N ASP A 180 24.21 16.57 17.76
CA ASP A 180 25.65 16.46 17.57
C ASP A 180 26.45 17.53 18.35
N ALA A 181 25.80 18.62 18.76
CA ALA A 181 26.37 19.63 19.64
C ALA A 181 26.76 19.05 21.01
N ALA A 182 26.21 17.91 21.42
CA ALA A 182 26.65 17.14 22.58
C ALA A 182 28.16 16.82 22.55
N PHE A 183 28.78 16.80 21.36
CA PHE A 183 30.19 16.50 21.16
C PHE A 183 31.00 17.69 20.61
N GLY A 184 30.42 18.90 20.61
CA GLY A 184 31.06 20.09 20.02
C GLY A 184 31.03 20.14 18.50
N ASN A 185 30.02 19.52 17.85
CA ASN A 185 29.82 19.51 16.39
C ASN A 185 31.05 19.04 15.57
N PRO A 186 31.58 17.84 15.85
CA PRO A 186 32.80 17.35 15.23
C PRO A 186 32.67 17.17 13.71
N ALA A 187 31.50 16.84 13.17
CA ALA A 187 31.29 16.76 11.72
C ALA A 187 31.56 18.10 11.02
N TYR A 188 31.06 19.22 11.59
CA TYR A 188 31.33 20.57 11.10
C TYR A 188 32.83 20.91 11.19
N TRP A 189 33.46 20.63 12.33
CA TRP A 189 34.88 20.90 12.54
C TRP A 189 35.77 20.08 11.59
N ILE A 190 35.53 18.78 11.44
CA ILE A 190 36.30 17.90 10.55
C ILE A 190 36.12 18.33 9.09
N ALA A 191 34.90 18.61 8.64
CA ALA A 191 34.63 19.07 7.28
C ALA A 191 35.35 20.40 6.98
N SER A 192 35.35 21.35 7.93
CA SER A 192 36.03 22.64 7.76
C SER A 192 37.54 22.50 7.56
N HIS A 193 38.18 21.60 8.32
CA HIS A 193 39.62 21.32 8.19
C HIS A 193 39.93 20.48 6.94
N ALA A 194 39.06 19.55 6.57
CA ALA A 194 39.19 18.75 5.35
C ALA A 194 39.12 19.62 4.08
N ASN A 195 38.31 20.68 4.08
CA ASN A 195 38.25 21.65 2.98
C ASN A 195 39.56 22.43 2.79
N LEU A 196 40.34 22.63 3.86
CA LEU A 196 41.65 23.26 3.83
C LEU A 196 42.80 22.29 3.53
N ALA A 197 42.52 20.98 3.44
CA ALA A 197 43.53 19.97 3.21
C ALA A 197 44.11 20.00 1.78
N PRO A 198 45.35 19.51 1.57
CA PRO A 198 45.92 19.33 0.24
C PRO A 198 45.09 18.37 -0.64
N ASP A 199 45.13 18.57 -1.96
CA ASP A 199 44.32 17.81 -2.93
C ASP A 199 44.51 16.29 -2.86
N TRP A 200 45.72 15.81 -2.52
CA TRP A 200 45.98 14.38 -2.37
C TRP A 200 45.21 13.76 -1.20
N LEU A 201 45.02 14.51 -0.10
CA LEU A 201 44.28 14.04 1.08
C LEU A 201 42.78 14.06 0.82
N LYS A 202 42.28 15.10 0.12
CA LYS A 202 40.90 15.14 -0.38
C LYS A 202 40.59 13.95 -1.28
N THR A 203 41.48 13.70 -2.25
CA THR A 203 41.37 12.55 -3.15
C THR A 203 41.39 11.22 -2.40
N ALA A 204 42.31 11.04 -1.43
CA ALA A 204 42.37 9.84 -0.60
C ALA A 204 41.07 9.64 0.21
N THR A 205 40.52 10.72 0.76
CA THR A 205 39.25 10.72 1.50
C THR A 205 38.09 10.24 0.64
N THR A 206 37.92 10.80 -0.56
CA THR A 206 36.90 10.37 -1.54
C THR A 206 37.09 8.90 -1.96
N VAL A 207 38.35 8.48 -2.19
CA VAL A 207 38.67 7.09 -2.56
C VAL A 207 38.27 6.11 -1.46
N ILE A 208 38.59 6.42 -0.20
CA ILE A 208 38.23 5.56 0.94
C ILE A 208 36.71 5.44 1.05
N TYR A 209 35.98 6.55 0.97
CA TYR A 209 34.51 6.56 1.02
C TYR A 209 33.89 5.70 -0.10
N ALA A 210 34.31 5.93 -1.36
CA ALA A 210 33.77 5.21 -2.51
C ALA A 210 34.14 3.71 -2.55
N SER A 211 35.19 3.30 -1.85
CA SER A 211 35.70 1.92 -1.89
C SER A 211 34.80 0.90 -1.17
N LEU A 212 33.88 1.32 -0.29
CA LEU A 212 33.10 0.36 0.50
C LEU A 212 32.24 -0.56 -0.38
N ALA A 213 31.48 0.00 -1.32
CA ALA A 213 30.63 -0.77 -2.23
C ALA A 213 31.45 -1.78 -3.05
N ALA A 214 32.71 -1.47 -3.31
CA ALA A 214 33.65 -2.27 -4.07
C ALA A 214 34.22 -3.47 -3.30
N LEU A 215 34.26 -3.43 -1.96
CA LEU A 215 34.94 -4.45 -1.15
C LEU A 215 34.08 -5.68 -0.85
N PHE A 216 32.76 -5.55 -0.93
CA PHE A 216 31.83 -6.61 -0.53
C PHE A 216 31.94 -7.90 -1.35
N PHE A 217 31.95 -7.80 -2.69
CA PHE A 217 32.11 -8.98 -3.57
C PHE A 217 33.48 -9.68 -3.40
N PRO A 218 34.62 -8.95 -3.39
CA PRO A 218 35.93 -9.52 -3.07
C PRO A 218 35.98 -10.24 -1.72
N LEU A 219 35.33 -9.69 -0.68
CA LEU A 219 35.30 -10.31 0.65
C LEU A 219 34.56 -11.64 0.65
N VAL A 220 33.40 -11.72 -0.02
CA VAL A 220 32.69 -13.00 -0.18
C VAL A 220 33.51 -13.99 -0.98
N ALA A 221 34.19 -13.55 -2.04
CA ALA A 221 35.08 -14.41 -2.82
C ALA A 221 36.25 -14.97 -1.99
N LEU A 222 36.83 -14.15 -1.10
CA LEU A 222 37.87 -14.61 -0.17
C LEU A 222 37.32 -15.57 0.89
N LEU A 223 36.10 -15.35 1.39
CA LEU A 223 35.41 -16.32 2.25
C LEU A 223 35.19 -17.65 1.53
N ILE A 224 34.85 -17.65 0.23
CA ILE A 224 34.72 -18.86 -0.59
C ILE A 224 36.06 -19.58 -0.65
N ARG A 225 37.12 -18.83 -0.98
CA ARG A 225 38.48 -19.37 -1.12
C ARG A 225 39.00 -19.98 0.17
N GLU A 226 38.71 -19.37 1.32
CA GLU A 226 39.08 -19.91 2.63
C GLU A 226 38.06 -20.91 3.20
N ARG A 227 36.99 -21.26 2.45
CA ARG A 227 35.91 -22.18 2.84
C ARG A 227 35.09 -21.76 4.06
N LYS A 228 35.03 -20.45 4.34
CA LYS A 228 34.35 -19.87 5.51
C LYS A 228 32.95 -19.28 5.23
N VAL A 229 32.48 -19.27 3.97
CA VAL A 229 31.16 -18.69 3.61
C VAL A 229 30.01 -19.30 4.39
N ARG A 230 30.02 -20.63 4.58
CA ARG A 230 28.95 -21.34 5.28
C ARG A 230 29.01 -21.15 6.79
N SER A 231 30.21 -21.20 7.38
CA SER A 231 30.39 -21.04 8.82
C SER A 231 30.06 -19.63 9.30
N LEU A 232 30.28 -18.61 8.44
CA LEU A 232 30.01 -17.20 8.72
C LEU A 232 28.79 -16.63 8.00
N HIS A 233 28.02 -17.46 7.28
CA HIS A 233 26.82 -17.05 6.53
C HIS A 233 27.03 -15.86 5.58
N GLY A 234 28.12 -15.86 4.80
CA GLY A 234 28.60 -14.69 4.03
C GLY A 234 27.57 -14.02 3.10
N TRP A 235 26.64 -14.77 2.50
CA TRP A 235 25.58 -14.19 1.67
C TRP A 235 24.51 -13.44 2.48
N ARG A 236 24.13 -13.97 3.66
CA ARG A 236 23.16 -13.33 4.57
C ARG A 236 23.68 -11.99 5.07
N THR A 237 24.97 -11.94 5.42
CA THR A 237 25.66 -10.73 5.88
C THR A 237 25.79 -9.66 4.81
N MET A 238 25.56 -10.00 3.53
CA MET A 238 25.49 -9.02 2.44
C MET A 238 24.08 -8.44 2.33
N VAL A 239 23.06 -9.30 2.18
CA VAL A 239 21.70 -8.87 1.78
C VAL A 239 20.96 -8.19 2.91
N ILE A 240 20.91 -8.85 4.07
CA ILE A 240 20.02 -8.46 5.17
C ILE A 240 20.33 -7.03 5.66
N PRO A 241 21.60 -6.62 5.82
CA PRO A 241 21.88 -5.28 6.28
C PRO A 241 21.38 -4.16 5.38
N PHE A 242 21.42 -4.31 4.05
CA PHE A 242 20.88 -3.29 3.14
C PHE A 242 19.36 -3.17 3.26
N VAL A 243 18.67 -4.30 3.45
CA VAL A 243 17.22 -4.29 3.68
C VAL A 243 16.89 -3.64 5.02
N VAL A 244 17.63 -3.97 6.08
CA VAL A 244 17.45 -3.35 7.40
C VAL A 244 17.75 -1.85 7.35
N ALA A 245 18.80 -1.45 6.64
CA ALA A 245 19.15 -0.04 6.45
C ALA A 245 18.05 0.74 5.74
N ALA A 246 17.47 0.19 4.66
CA ALA A 246 16.34 0.81 3.97
C ALA A 246 15.15 1.06 4.91
N VAL A 247 14.86 0.14 5.83
CA VAL A 247 13.83 0.31 6.87
C VAL A 247 14.24 1.41 7.87
N CYS A 248 15.50 1.46 8.29
CA CYS A 248 16.00 2.51 9.17
C CYS A 248 15.92 3.90 8.53
N TYR A 249 16.26 4.00 7.24
CA TYR A 249 16.17 5.24 6.47
C TYR A 249 14.74 5.72 6.26
N ALA A 250 13.80 4.78 6.11
CA ALA A 250 12.37 5.09 6.11
C ALA A 250 11.88 5.60 7.48
N TRP A 251 12.41 5.03 8.57
CA TRP A 251 12.04 5.40 9.94
C TRP A 251 12.58 6.76 10.36
N LEU A 252 13.86 7.04 10.08
CA LEU A 252 14.54 8.30 10.38
C LEU A 252 15.22 8.83 9.11
N PRO A 253 14.48 9.45 8.18
CA PRO A 253 15.05 10.00 6.96
C PRO A 253 16.02 11.14 7.31
N ALA A 254 17.27 10.97 6.89
CA ALA A 254 18.35 11.93 7.07
C ALA A 254 19.34 11.78 5.91
N THR A 255 19.91 12.90 5.47
CA THR A 255 20.76 12.98 4.28
C THR A 255 22.23 13.23 4.58
N GLY A 256 22.52 13.83 5.73
CA GLY A 256 23.85 14.29 6.07
C GLY A 256 24.00 15.81 5.89
N PRO A 257 24.95 16.42 6.60
CA PRO A 257 25.11 17.87 6.64
C PRO A 257 25.28 18.54 5.28
N ILE A 258 26.08 17.95 4.38
CA ILE A 258 26.39 18.53 3.07
C ILE A 258 25.14 18.66 2.19
N ALA A 259 24.29 17.64 2.21
CA ALA A 259 23.05 17.63 1.44
C ALA A 259 22.01 18.56 2.08
N ALA A 260 21.90 18.53 3.41
CA ALA A 260 20.88 19.28 4.14
C ALA A 260 21.08 20.80 4.14
N PHE A 261 22.33 21.27 4.12
CA PHE A 261 22.67 22.69 4.30
C PHE A 261 23.39 23.32 3.10
N GLY A 262 23.15 22.78 1.89
CA GLY A 262 23.63 23.34 0.62
C GLY A 262 25.04 22.87 0.25
N GLY A 263 25.17 21.87 -0.62
CA GLY A 263 26.42 21.13 -0.82
C GLY A 263 27.65 21.90 -1.32
N ALA A 264 27.50 23.11 -1.84
CA ALA A 264 28.62 24.01 -2.15
C ALA A 264 28.96 24.95 -0.97
N GLU A 265 28.04 25.10 -0.03
CA GLU A 265 28.08 26.04 1.07
C GLU A 265 28.47 25.34 2.38
N PHE A 266 28.12 24.07 2.64
CA PHE A 266 28.55 23.40 3.87
C PHE A 266 30.07 23.13 3.89
N PRO A 267 30.81 23.46 4.98
CA PRO A 267 30.37 24.09 6.24
C PRO A 267 30.39 25.64 6.22
N ALA A 268 30.93 26.27 5.19
CA ALA A 268 31.10 27.73 5.07
C ALA A 268 29.79 28.56 5.12
N GLY A 269 28.64 28.00 4.77
CA GLY A 269 27.32 28.66 4.74
C GLY A 269 26.57 28.60 6.07
N ILE A 270 27.08 27.86 7.07
CA ILE A 270 26.53 27.84 8.42
C ILE A 270 27.49 28.62 9.33
N ALA A 271 27.06 29.82 9.76
CA ALA A 271 27.83 30.66 10.68
C ALA A 271 28.00 29.99 12.06
N SER A 272 26.94 29.39 12.59
CA SER A 272 26.97 28.56 13.80
C SER A 272 25.89 27.47 13.74
N PRO A 273 26.21 26.20 14.10
CA PRO A 273 25.19 25.16 14.25
C PRO A 273 24.08 25.50 15.25
N ALA A 274 24.33 26.43 16.19
CA ALA A 274 23.33 26.90 17.16
C ALA A 274 22.19 27.70 16.52
N ASP A 275 22.44 28.35 15.38
CA ASP A 275 21.49 29.27 14.72
C ASP A 275 20.48 28.53 13.82
N VAL A 276 20.69 27.23 13.58
CA VAL A 276 19.78 26.40 12.77
C VAL A 276 18.48 26.18 13.54
N PRO A 277 17.28 26.37 12.96
CA PRO A 277 16.02 26.11 13.65
C PRO A 277 15.83 24.60 13.93
N ALA A 278 15.25 24.26 15.08
CA ALA A 278 14.95 22.87 15.46
C ALA A 278 13.66 22.38 14.77
N ALA A 279 13.72 22.15 13.46
CA ALA A 279 12.59 21.68 12.67
C ALA A 279 13.02 20.61 11.66
N MET A 280 12.06 19.81 11.19
CA MET A 280 12.28 18.95 10.04
C MET A 280 12.64 19.82 8.83
N LEU A 281 13.74 19.47 8.16
CA LEU A 281 14.19 20.18 6.96
C LEU A 281 13.66 19.51 5.72
N SER A 282 13.46 20.29 4.68
CA SER A 282 13.13 19.74 3.39
C SER A 282 14.33 19.85 2.47
N VAL A 283 14.97 18.72 2.22
CA VAL A 283 16.26 18.64 1.52
C VAL A 283 16.02 18.24 0.08
N GLN A 284 16.70 18.91 -0.87
CA GLN A 284 16.72 18.55 -2.31
C GLN A 284 16.96 17.05 -2.50
N ALA A 285 16.69 16.52 -3.71
CA ALA A 285 16.74 15.10 -4.07
C ALA A 285 18.10 14.42 -3.79
N ALA A 286 18.34 14.15 -2.52
CA ALA A 286 19.55 13.58 -1.94
C ALA A 286 19.18 12.27 -1.24
N ALA A 287 20.12 11.32 -1.27
CA ALA A 287 19.92 10.01 -0.69
C ALA A 287 19.59 10.11 0.81
N ARG A 288 18.53 9.43 1.24
CA ARG A 288 18.20 9.30 2.67
C ARG A 288 19.03 8.15 3.24
N ASN A 289 20.30 8.37 3.52
CA ASN A 289 21.24 7.31 3.91
C ASN A 289 22.06 7.59 5.18
N ALA A 290 21.76 8.66 5.92
CA ALA A 290 22.58 9.04 7.07
C ALA A 290 22.37 8.14 8.31
N MET A 291 21.14 7.70 8.62
CA MET A 291 20.84 7.02 9.90
C MET A 291 20.35 5.56 9.78
N PRO A 292 21.08 4.56 10.31
CA PRO A 292 22.47 4.63 10.77
C PRO A 292 23.45 4.70 9.60
N SER A 293 24.70 5.11 9.86
CA SER A 293 25.74 5.18 8.83
C SER A 293 26.11 3.78 8.32
N MET A 294 25.60 3.42 7.13
CA MET A 294 25.97 2.16 6.47
C MET A 294 27.42 2.15 5.98
N HIS A 295 28.05 3.31 5.85
CA HIS A 295 29.47 3.39 5.59
C HIS A 295 30.29 2.85 6.76
N LEU A 296 30.01 3.36 7.97
CA LEU A 296 30.69 2.89 9.17
C LEU A 296 30.29 1.44 9.50
N SER A 297 29.00 1.10 9.45
CA SER A 297 28.53 -0.27 9.70
C SER A 297 29.14 -1.27 8.73
N GLY A 298 29.23 -0.91 7.44
CA GLY A 298 29.90 -1.71 6.42
C GLY A 298 31.37 -1.93 6.73
N ALA A 299 32.11 -0.88 7.11
CA ALA A 299 33.51 -1.00 7.49
C ALA A 299 33.72 -1.87 8.74
N ILE A 300 32.80 -1.82 9.72
CA ILE A 300 32.80 -2.71 10.89
C ILE A 300 32.59 -4.17 10.46
N TRP A 301 31.66 -4.46 9.54
CA TRP A 301 31.48 -5.82 9.04
C TRP A 301 32.68 -6.30 8.21
N VAL A 302 33.32 -5.42 7.44
CA VAL A 302 34.59 -5.72 6.75
C VAL A 302 35.65 -6.14 7.76
N LEU A 303 35.81 -5.40 8.86
CA LEU A 303 36.72 -5.73 9.97
C LEU A 303 36.36 -7.09 10.60
N MET A 304 35.08 -7.31 10.94
CA MET A 304 34.61 -8.54 11.55
C MET A 304 34.83 -9.78 10.67
N ILE A 305 34.66 -9.65 9.35
CA ILE A 305 34.94 -10.70 8.36
C ILE A 305 36.46 -10.90 8.23
N ALA A 306 37.22 -9.81 8.10
CA ALA A 306 38.66 -9.85 7.90
C ALA A 306 39.41 -10.48 9.10
N ALA A 307 38.90 -10.31 10.32
CA ALA A 307 39.41 -10.96 11.52
C ALA A 307 39.44 -12.49 11.41
N ALA A 308 38.50 -13.06 10.65
CA ALA A 308 38.39 -14.50 10.42
C ALA A 308 39.39 -15.01 9.37
N PHE A 309 39.99 -14.16 8.52
CA PHE A 309 40.92 -14.64 7.49
C PHE A 309 42.22 -15.20 8.08
N ARG A 310 42.83 -16.15 7.36
CA ARG A 310 44.13 -16.74 7.72
C ARG A 310 45.23 -15.67 7.70
N ARG A 311 45.23 -14.82 6.67
CA ARG A 311 46.22 -13.74 6.51
C ARG A 311 45.77 -12.50 7.29
N LYS A 312 46.41 -12.24 8.43
CA LYS A 312 46.06 -11.12 9.32
C LYS A 312 46.37 -9.73 8.76
N ILE A 313 47.07 -9.65 7.63
CA ILE A 313 47.23 -8.39 6.89
C ILE A 313 45.88 -7.81 6.47
N PHE A 314 44.90 -8.64 6.08
CA PHE A 314 43.56 -8.17 5.74
C PHE A 314 42.86 -7.55 6.94
N PHE A 315 43.08 -8.08 8.14
CA PHE A 315 42.56 -7.48 9.36
C PHE A 315 43.23 -6.13 9.65
N ALA A 316 44.56 -6.04 9.58
CA ALA A 316 45.27 -4.77 9.79
C ALA A 316 44.82 -3.69 8.79
N LEU A 317 44.67 -4.06 7.51
CA LEU A 317 44.12 -3.18 6.47
C LEU A 317 42.68 -2.77 6.76
N SER A 318 41.84 -3.67 7.28
CA SER A 318 40.46 -3.34 7.65
C SER A 318 40.35 -2.41 8.85
N VAL A 319 41.31 -2.44 9.79
CA VAL A 319 41.38 -1.46 10.90
C VAL A 319 41.69 -0.07 10.35
N LEU A 320 42.67 0.04 9.46
CA LEU A 320 42.98 1.31 8.78
C LEU A 320 41.81 1.79 7.93
N PHE A 321 41.14 0.88 7.23
CA PHE A 321 39.96 1.19 6.44
C PHE A 321 38.79 1.67 7.30
N LEU A 322 38.56 1.08 8.48
CA LEU A 322 37.53 1.53 9.42
C LEU A 322 37.79 2.95 9.91
N ALA A 323 39.01 3.24 10.36
CA ALA A 323 39.39 4.58 10.81
C ALA A 323 39.30 5.60 9.66
N GLY A 324 39.80 5.24 8.47
CA GLY A 324 39.71 6.06 7.28
C GLY A 324 38.27 6.31 6.83
N THR A 325 37.38 5.32 6.96
CA THR A 325 35.95 5.47 6.61
C THR A 325 35.25 6.42 7.57
N ALA A 326 35.49 6.28 8.88
CA ALA A 326 34.92 7.20 9.89
C ALA A 326 35.38 8.65 9.65
N TRP A 327 36.66 8.85 9.33
CA TRP A 327 37.16 10.15 8.89
C TRP A 327 36.45 10.62 7.63
N ALA A 328 36.42 9.79 6.58
CA ALA A 328 35.93 10.19 5.28
C ALA A 328 34.44 10.55 5.27
N THR A 329 33.61 9.83 6.02
CA THR A 329 32.18 10.12 6.12
C THR A 329 31.90 11.49 6.75
N MET A 330 32.67 11.89 7.76
CA MET A 330 32.52 13.22 8.39
C MET A 330 33.23 14.32 7.57
N ALA A 331 34.41 14.03 7.03
CA ALA A 331 35.20 14.98 6.25
C ALA A 331 34.52 15.40 4.95
N LEU A 332 33.75 14.52 4.31
CA LEU A 332 32.93 14.84 3.14
C LEU A 332 31.58 15.48 3.52
N GLY A 333 31.28 15.63 4.81
CA GLY A 333 29.99 16.15 5.29
C GLY A 333 28.80 15.23 5.02
N GLU A 334 29.05 13.94 4.76
CA GLU A 334 28.02 12.95 4.42
C GLU A 334 27.27 12.43 5.65
N HIS A 335 27.87 12.54 6.83
CA HIS A 335 27.35 11.98 8.09
C HIS A 335 27.64 12.89 9.29
N TYR A 336 26.83 12.75 10.33
CA TYR A 336 27.03 13.40 11.63
C TYR A 336 28.04 12.56 12.48
N LEU A 337 28.26 12.85 13.77
CA LEU A 337 28.90 11.88 14.66
C LEU A 337 27.86 10.97 15.33
N ILE A 338 26.70 11.51 15.67
CA ILE A 338 25.64 10.75 16.35
C ILE A 338 25.18 9.52 15.56
N ASP A 339 25.10 9.58 14.23
CA ASP A 339 24.77 8.44 13.38
C ASP A 339 25.89 7.38 13.33
N LEU A 340 27.16 7.77 13.48
CA LEU A 340 28.29 6.85 13.68
C LEU A 340 28.21 6.17 15.06
N VAL A 341 27.83 6.91 16.11
CA VAL A 341 27.59 6.36 17.46
C VAL A 341 26.49 5.31 17.42
N VAL A 342 25.37 5.60 16.74
CA VAL A 342 24.23 4.67 16.59
C VAL A 342 24.60 3.47 15.70
N ALA A 343 25.45 3.67 14.69
CA ALA A 343 25.89 2.63 13.77
C ALA A 343 26.74 1.54 14.44
N LEU A 344 27.46 1.82 15.52
CA LEU A 344 28.32 0.84 16.19
C LEU A 344 27.54 -0.30 16.90
N PRO A 345 26.62 -0.04 17.86
CA PRO A 345 25.83 -1.09 18.48
C PRO A 345 24.94 -1.81 17.46
N PHE A 346 24.46 -1.09 16.43
CA PHE A 346 23.75 -1.67 15.29
C PHE A 346 24.61 -2.70 14.54
N ALA A 347 25.79 -2.29 14.06
CA ALA A 347 26.67 -3.15 13.28
C ALA A 347 27.19 -4.33 14.09
N ALA A 348 27.52 -4.13 15.36
CA ALA A 348 28.00 -5.18 16.26
C ALA A 348 26.90 -6.22 16.54
N ALA A 349 25.70 -5.78 16.94
CA ALA A 349 24.59 -6.66 17.28
C ALA A 349 24.08 -7.44 16.06
N LEU A 350 23.82 -6.73 14.95
CA LEU A 350 23.33 -7.31 13.71
C LEU A 350 24.42 -8.20 13.06
N GLY A 351 25.67 -7.75 13.05
CA GLY A 351 26.80 -8.50 12.51
C GLY A 351 26.99 -9.84 13.20
N LEU A 352 26.97 -9.87 14.54
CA LEU A 352 27.05 -11.11 15.32
C LEU A 352 25.82 -12.01 15.10
N TRP A 353 24.63 -11.42 14.99
CA TRP A 353 23.40 -12.15 14.71
C TRP A 353 23.40 -12.82 13.33
N LEU A 354 23.99 -12.16 12.33
CA LEU A 354 24.08 -12.67 10.96
C LEU A 354 25.23 -13.68 10.78
N MET A 355 26.43 -13.37 11.30
CA MET A 355 27.62 -14.21 11.12
C MET A 355 27.55 -15.49 11.95
N GLN A 356 27.15 -15.39 13.22
CA GLN A 356 27.07 -16.49 14.21
C GLN A 356 28.23 -17.50 14.14
N PRO A 357 29.48 -17.05 14.35
CA PRO A 357 30.63 -17.95 14.31
C PRO A 357 30.49 -19.06 15.36
N PRO A 358 31.06 -20.26 15.14
CA PRO A 358 30.85 -21.43 16.00
C PRO A 358 31.09 -21.18 17.49
N ARG A 359 32.17 -20.47 17.85
CA ARG A 359 32.49 -20.10 19.24
C ARG A 359 31.51 -19.10 19.85
N TRP A 360 30.88 -18.25 19.03
CA TRP A 360 29.84 -17.34 19.52
C TRP A 360 28.57 -18.09 19.91
N ARG A 361 28.24 -19.19 19.21
CA ARG A 361 27.09 -20.05 19.58
C ARG A 361 27.27 -20.73 20.94
N GLN A 362 28.52 -20.87 21.38
CA GLN A 362 28.91 -21.43 22.68
C GLN A 362 29.28 -20.34 23.69
N ALA A 363 29.07 -19.06 23.35
CA ALA A 363 29.41 -17.96 24.24
C ALA A 363 28.59 -18.02 25.54
N PRO A 364 29.15 -17.54 26.65
CA PRO A 364 28.42 -17.49 27.92
C PRO A 364 27.18 -16.59 27.81
N ARG A 365 26.14 -16.88 28.61
CA ARG A 365 24.86 -16.16 28.57
C ARG A 365 25.00 -14.63 28.69
N TRP A 366 25.99 -14.14 29.45
CA TRP A 366 26.23 -12.71 29.60
C TRP A 366 26.65 -12.05 28.27
N ALA A 367 27.37 -12.74 27.38
CA ALA A 367 27.77 -12.21 26.08
C ALA A 367 26.58 -12.08 25.13
N HIS A 368 25.65 -13.05 25.18
CA HIS A 368 24.37 -12.95 24.49
C HIS A 368 23.48 -11.86 25.08
N ALA A 369 23.46 -11.70 26.40
CA ALA A 369 22.76 -10.59 27.05
C ALA A 369 23.33 -9.23 26.62
N LEU A 370 24.66 -9.12 26.47
CA LEU A 370 25.32 -7.92 25.95
C LEU A 370 24.96 -7.64 24.49
N GLN A 371 24.82 -8.67 23.65
CA GLN A 371 24.32 -8.53 22.28
C GLN A 371 22.87 -8.00 22.25
N TRP A 372 22.00 -8.52 23.12
CA TRP A 372 20.64 -8.00 23.26
C TRP A 372 20.63 -6.57 23.79
N ALA A 373 21.52 -6.23 24.73
CA ALA A 373 21.68 -4.87 25.23
C ALA A 373 22.12 -3.90 24.12
N ALA A 374 23.04 -4.30 23.24
CA ALA A 374 23.44 -3.52 22.07
C ALA A 374 22.28 -3.30 21.09
N GLY A 375 21.54 -4.37 20.76
CA GLY A 375 20.35 -4.30 19.93
C GLY A 375 19.27 -3.40 20.52
N ALA A 376 19.02 -3.52 21.83
CA ALA A 376 18.09 -2.67 22.57
C ALA A 376 18.56 -1.20 22.60
N SER A 377 19.87 -0.97 22.74
CA SER A 377 20.44 0.39 22.70
C SER A 377 20.24 1.04 21.33
N PHE A 378 20.45 0.29 20.24
CA PHE A 378 20.16 0.75 18.88
C PHE A 378 18.67 1.08 18.68
N VAL A 379 17.77 0.17 19.09
CA VAL A 379 16.31 0.40 18.97
C VAL A 379 15.89 1.61 19.79
N LEU A 380 16.43 1.77 20.99
CA LEU A 380 16.15 2.93 21.85
C LEU A 380 16.65 4.22 21.22
N TRP A 381 17.84 4.24 20.62
CA TRP A 381 18.32 5.39 19.85
C TRP A 381 17.38 5.76 18.71
N MET A 382 17.00 4.80 17.87
CA MET A 382 16.08 5.04 16.75
C MET A 382 14.71 5.54 17.22
N ALA A 383 14.22 5.06 18.37
CA ALA A 383 12.97 5.52 18.96
C ALA A 383 13.08 6.94 19.53
N LEU A 384 14.13 7.23 20.31
CA LEU A 384 14.35 8.55 20.90
C LEU A 384 14.59 9.62 19.83
N LEU A 385 15.37 9.31 18.79
CA LEU A 385 15.60 10.23 17.67
C LEU A 385 14.33 10.52 16.88
N ARG A 386 13.43 9.53 16.76
CA ARG A 386 12.16 9.68 16.03
C ARG A 386 11.10 10.42 16.83
N PHE A 387 10.91 10.03 18.10
CA PHE A 387 9.77 10.46 18.92
C PHE A 387 10.12 11.53 19.95
N ALA A 388 11.39 11.68 20.32
CA ALA A 388 11.86 12.63 21.32
C ALA A 388 13.07 13.47 20.86
N PRO A 389 13.17 13.93 19.59
CA PRO A 389 14.34 14.67 19.12
C PRO A 389 14.54 15.98 19.86
N VAL A 390 13.46 16.68 20.25
CA VAL A 390 13.53 17.95 21.00
C VAL A 390 14.06 17.71 22.41
N TRP A 391 13.52 16.70 23.11
CA TRP A 391 14.00 16.34 24.44
C TRP A 391 15.51 15.99 24.45
N LEU A 392 16.00 15.28 23.42
CA LEU A 392 17.43 15.00 23.28
C LEU A 392 18.29 16.26 23.12
N GLN A 393 17.79 17.28 22.41
CA GLN A 393 18.48 18.56 22.24
C GLN A 393 18.60 19.31 23.56
N ASP A 394 17.58 19.24 24.41
CA ASP A 394 17.58 19.88 25.73
C ASP A 394 18.41 19.11 26.77
N HIS A 395 18.71 17.83 26.51
CA HIS A 395 19.39 16.92 27.44
C HIS A 395 20.68 16.33 26.86
N LEU A 396 21.58 17.18 26.35
CA LEU A 396 22.84 16.75 25.74
C LEU A 396 23.72 15.89 26.68
N GLY A 397 23.64 16.08 28.00
CA GLY A 397 24.34 15.22 28.97
C GLY A 397 23.88 13.76 28.94
N PHE A 398 22.58 13.53 28.73
CA PHE A 398 22.06 12.17 28.51
C PHE A 398 22.59 11.59 27.19
N VAL A 399 22.61 12.40 26.12
CA VAL A 399 23.15 12.01 24.81
C VAL A 399 24.60 11.53 24.96
N GLN A 400 25.44 12.27 25.69
CA GLN A 400 26.83 11.88 25.97
C GLN A 400 26.94 10.55 26.71
N VAL A 401 26.24 10.42 27.85
CA VAL A 401 26.31 9.20 28.70
C VAL A 401 25.82 7.97 27.94
N PHE A 402 24.69 8.09 27.24
CA PHE A 402 24.12 6.98 26.50
C PHE A 402 24.97 6.62 25.26
N SER A 403 25.66 7.60 24.67
CA SER A 403 26.63 7.37 23.59
C SER A 403 27.85 6.60 24.08
N VAL A 404 28.42 6.97 25.24
CA VAL A 404 29.55 6.24 25.85
C VAL A 404 29.16 4.78 26.12
N TRP A 405 27.98 4.54 26.69
CA TRP A 405 27.45 3.18 26.87
C TRP A 405 27.35 2.43 25.54
N SER A 406 26.73 3.04 24.54
CA SER A 406 26.49 2.43 23.22
C SER A 406 27.80 2.07 22.51
N VAL A 407 28.79 2.97 22.57
CA VAL A 407 30.11 2.75 21.99
C VAL A 407 30.85 1.65 22.74
N ALA A 408 30.86 1.69 24.08
CA ALA A 408 31.53 0.69 24.90
C ALA A 408 30.97 -0.72 24.66
N VAL A 409 29.65 -0.87 24.67
CA VAL A 409 28.98 -2.15 24.39
C VAL A 409 29.30 -2.65 22.97
N GLY A 410 29.25 -1.77 21.97
CA GLY A 410 29.57 -2.12 20.58
C GLY A 410 31.03 -2.57 20.41
N LEU A 411 31.99 -1.83 20.96
CA LEU A 411 33.42 -2.17 20.92
C LEU A 411 33.71 -3.49 21.64
N VAL A 412 33.12 -3.73 22.81
CA VAL A 412 33.29 -4.99 23.55
C VAL A 412 32.77 -6.16 22.72
N LEU A 413 31.60 -6.03 22.08
CA LEU A 413 31.05 -7.07 21.21
C LEU A 413 31.93 -7.35 19.97
N VAL A 414 32.41 -6.30 19.29
CA VAL A 414 33.35 -6.45 18.17
C VAL A 414 34.64 -7.13 18.66
N GLY A 415 35.18 -6.74 19.82
CA GLY A 415 36.35 -7.37 20.42
C GLY A 415 36.13 -8.86 20.75
N LEU A 416 34.97 -9.22 21.29
CA LEU A 416 34.59 -10.61 21.55
C LEU A 416 34.46 -11.41 20.26
N HIS A 417 33.85 -10.84 19.21
CA HIS A 417 33.78 -11.44 17.88
C HIS A 417 35.18 -11.72 17.34
N VAL A 418 36.03 -10.69 17.30
CA VAL A 418 37.42 -10.76 16.84
C VAL A 418 38.14 -11.88 17.59
N ARG A 419 38.11 -11.88 18.93
CA ARG A 419 38.72 -12.94 19.75
C ARG A 419 38.17 -14.34 19.42
N GLY A 420 36.88 -14.44 19.13
CA GLY A 420 36.20 -15.68 18.74
C GLY A 420 36.72 -16.26 17.43
N VAL A 421 36.89 -15.43 16.40
CA VAL A 421 37.30 -15.86 15.04
C VAL A 421 38.82 -15.79 14.79
N TRP A 422 39.58 -15.08 15.63
CA TRP A 422 41.01 -14.82 15.42
C TRP A 422 41.87 -16.09 15.40
N ARG A 423 41.54 -17.04 16.29
CA ARG A 423 42.29 -18.28 16.54
C ARG A 423 41.67 -19.52 15.88
N GLU A 424 40.79 -19.33 14.90
CA GLU A 424 40.08 -20.42 14.23
C GLU A 424 40.99 -21.06 13.17
N ALA A 425 41.93 -21.90 13.63
CA ALA A 425 42.88 -22.61 12.78
C ALA A 425 42.23 -23.75 11.98
N ASP A 426 41.19 -24.40 12.50
CA ASP A 426 40.49 -25.49 11.81
C ASP A 426 38.98 -25.24 11.81
N THR A 427 38.45 -24.78 10.67
CA THR A 427 37.01 -24.88 10.37
C THR A 427 36.77 -26.28 9.84
N ASP A 428 36.87 -27.25 10.73
CA ASP A 428 36.50 -28.62 10.43
C ASP A 428 34.97 -28.66 10.27
N GLU A 429 34.49 -29.19 9.14
CA GLU A 429 33.06 -29.49 8.95
C GLU A 429 32.51 -30.34 10.13
N ALA A 430 33.39 -31.04 10.86
CA ALA A 430 33.10 -31.76 12.09
C ALA A 430 32.45 -30.90 13.19
N LEU A 431 32.89 -29.64 13.39
CA LEU A 431 32.29 -28.74 14.38
C LEU A 431 30.91 -28.23 13.95
N LEU A 432 30.65 -28.07 12.65
CA LEU A 432 29.33 -27.77 12.12
C LEU A 432 28.34 -28.94 12.31
N ARG A 433 28.83 -30.19 12.32
CA ARG A 433 28.02 -31.38 12.62
C ARG A 433 27.72 -31.53 14.12
N GLN A 434 28.65 -31.17 15.00
CA GLN A 434 28.46 -31.22 16.46
C GLN A 434 27.68 -30.02 17.03
N ALA A 435 27.77 -28.83 16.41
CA ALA A 435 27.13 -27.61 16.89
C ALA A 435 25.66 -27.44 16.41
N ALA A 436 24.89 -28.53 16.36
CA ALA A 436 23.44 -28.51 16.21
C ALA A 436 22.79 -27.97 17.51
N SER A 437 23.08 -26.71 17.84
CA SER A 437 22.33 -25.98 18.83
C SER A 437 20.87 -25.85 18.34
N PRO A 438 19.84 -26.04 19.20
CA PRO A 438 18.44 -25.78 18.85
C PRO A 438 18.16 -24.37 18.28
N TRP A 439 19.12 -23.47 18.44
CA TRP A 439 19.07 -22.04 18.16
C TRP A 439 19.92 -21.67 16.92
N ALA A 440 20.63 -22.65 16.34
CA ALA A 440 21.39 -22.44 15.12
C ALA A 440 20.41 -22.16 13.96
N PRO A 441 20.52 -21.03 13.25
CA PRO A 441 19.68 -20.76 12.11
C PRO A 441 19.97 -21.82 11.06
N ALA A 442 18.95 -22.57 10.67
CA ALA A 442 19.04 -23.51 9.57
C ALA A 442 19.69 -22.84 8.34
N ALA A 443 20.44 -23.61 7.57
CA ALA A 443 20.97 -23.18 6.28
C ALA A 443 19.86 -22.44 5.51
N PHE A 444 20.19 -21.28 4.91
CA PHE A 444 19.22 -20.56 4.08
C PHE A 444 18.91 -21.42 2.86
N VAL A 445 17.90 -22.26 2.99
CA VAL A 445 17.22 -22.86 1.86
C VAL A 445 16.16 -21.83 1.49
N PRO A 446 16.20 -21.22 0.29
CA PRO A 446 15.08 -20.40 -0.16
C PRO A 446 13.81 -21.23 0.02
N ALA A 447 12.88 -20.71 0.83
CA ALA A 447 11.67 -21.45 1.13
C ALA A 447 10.97 -21.74 -0.19
N GLY A 448 10.67 -23.01 -0.47
CA GLY A 448 9.68 -23.32 -1.50
C GLY A 448 8.41 -22.54 -1.16
N LEU A 449 7.85 -21.84 -2.15
CA LEU A 449 6.57 -21.14 -2.00
C LEU A 449 5.44 -22.09 -1.61
N LEU A 450 5.62 -23.38 -1.89
CA LEU A 450 4.69 -24.45 -1.57
C LEU A 450 5.25 -25.36 -0.47
N PRO A 451 4.36 -25.93 0.37
CA PRO A 451 4.67 -27.07 1.22
C PRO A 451 5.45 -28.15 0.45
N ALA A 452 6.37 -28.85 1.13
CA ALA A 452 7.17 -29.90 0.48
C ALA A 452 6.26 -31.03 -0.05
N GLU A 453 5.15 -31.24 0.65
CA GLU A 453 4.06 -32.15 0.36
C GLU A 453 3.30 -31.80 -0.94
N LEU A 454 3.37 -30.55 -1.42
CA LEU A 454 2.73 -30.08 -2.66
C LEU A 454 3.72 -29.94 -3.84
N ARG A 455 4.98 -30.36 -3.69
CA ARG A 455 5.95 -30.34 -4.80
C ARG A 455 5.48 -31.27 -5.92
N GLY A 456 5.42 -30.74 -7.14
CA GLY A 456 4.85 -31.44 -8.31
C GLY A 456 3.33 -31.30 -8.48
N ARG A 457 2.62 -30.78 -7.46
CA ARG A 457 1.16 -30.54 -7.49
C ARG A 457 0.79 -29.07 -7.24
N GLY A 458 1.71 -28.15 -7.52
CA GLY A 458 1.51 -26.71 -7.34
C GLY A 458 0.33 -26.12 -8.13
N TRP A 459 -0.17 -26.85 -9.12
CA TRP A 459 -1.36 -26.48 -9.87
C TRP A 459 -2.63 -26.40 -9.00
N LEU A 460 -2.76 -27.20 -7.93
CA LEU A 460 -3.88 -27.14 -6.97
C LEU A 460 -3.93 -25.81 -6.21
N VAL A 461 -2.76 -25.19 -6.01
CA VAL A 461 -2.66 -23.86 -5.39
C VAL A 461 -2.89 -22.77 -6.45
N GLY A 462 -2.42 -23.00 -7.69
CA GLY A 462 -2.65 -22.11 -8.82
C GLY A 462 -4.13 -21.92 -9.18
N ILE A 463 -4.94 -22.99 -9.18
CA ILE A 463 -6.39 -22.89 -9.43
C ILE A 463 -7.09 -22.01 -8.39
N PHE A 464 -6.67 -22.11 -7.12
CA PHE A 464 -7.21 -21.29 -6.03
C PHE A 464 -6.81 -19.82 -6.17
N PHE A 465 -5.58 -19.55 -6.65
CA PHE A 465 -5.16 -18.19 -6.98
C PHE A 465 -6.03 -17.56 -8.08
N PHE A 466 -6.24 -18.26 -9.20
CA PHE A 466 -7.06 -17.71 -10.30
C PHE A 466 -8.56 -17.64 -9.96
N SER A 467 -9.07 -18.59 -9.17
CA SER A 467 -10.43 -18.54 -8.62
C SER A 467 -10.60 -17.32 -7.71
N GLY A 468 -9.67 -17.07 -6.78
CA GLY A 468 -9.69 -15.88 -5.92
C GLY A 468 -9.59 -14.57 -6.72
N LEU A 469 -8.77 -14.55 -7.78
CA LEU A 469 -8.66 -13.41 -8.70
C LEU A 469 -10.00 -13.11 -9.37
N ALA A 470 -10.65 -14.12 -9.97
CA ALA A 470 -11.97 -13.94 -10.57
C ALA A 470 -13.02 -13.55 -9.53
N GLY A 471 -13.02 -14.23 -8.38
CA GLY A 471 -13.87 -13.97 -7.22
C GLY A 471 -13.89 -12.49 -6.82
N LEU A 472 -12.72 -11.89 -6.65
CA LEU A 472 -12.66 -10.49 -6.24
C LEU A 472 -12.93 -9.50 -7.37
N VAL A 473 -12.65 -9.85 -8.63
CA VAL A 473 -13.12 -9.06 -9.76
C VAL A 473 -14.65 -9.02 -9.77
N TYR A 474 -15.33 -10.16 -9.54
CA TYR A 474 -16.78 -10.18 -9.42
C TYR A 474 -17.26 -9.29 -8.28
N GLU A 475 -16.65 -9.37 -7.10
CA GLU A 475 -17.02 -8.55 -5.94
C GLU A 475 -16.95 -7.05 -6.25
N VAL A 476 -15.83 -6.58 -6.82
CA VAL A 476 -15.65 -5.16 -7.18
C VAL A 476 -16.67 -4.70 -8.23
N VAL A 477 -16.92 -5.53 -9.24
CA VAL A 477 -17.87 -5.22 -10.32
C VAL A 477 -19.32 -5.23 -9.82
N TYR A 478 -19.69 -6.21 -8.99
CA TYR A 478 -21.04 -6.36 -8.45
C TYR A 478 -21.37 -5.28 -7.43
N ALA A 479 -20.40 -4.86 -6.60
CA ALA A 479 -20.55 -3.71 -5.71
C ALA A 479 -20.93 -2.45 -6.49
N LYS A 480 -20.24 -2.17 -7.61
CA LYS A 480 -20.58 -1.05 -8.51
C LYS A 480 -21.94 -1.21 -9.18
N ALA A 481 -22.25 -2.40 -9.70
CA ALA A 481 -23.54 -2.67 -10.33
C ALA A 481 -24.72 -2.43 -9.38
N LEU A 482 -24.56 -2.82 -8.11
CA LEU A 482 -25.58 -2.70 -7.09
C LEU A 482 -25.68 -1.28 -6.55
N GLY A 483 -24.57 -0.53 -6.46
CA GLY A 483 -24.61 0.91 -6.16
C GLY A 483 -25.43 1.69 -7.19
N VAL A 484 -25.31 1.37 -8.48
CA VAL A 484 -26.14 1.98 -9.54
C VAL A 484 -27.62 1.56 -9.43
N THR A 485 -27.88 0.33 -8.98
CA THR A 485 -29.23 -0.24 -8.91
C THR A 485 -30.03 0.23 -7.71
N PHE A 486 -29.42 0.21 -6.52
CA PHE A 486 -30.07 0.46 -5.22
C PHE A 486 -29.71 1.81 -4.60
N GLY A 487 -28.78 2.56 -5.20
CA GLY A 487 -28.25 3.82 -4.69
C GLY A 487 -26.90 3.66 -4.00
N GLY A 488 -26.11 4.74 -4.00
CA GLY A 488 -24.77 4.80 -3.40
C GLY A 488 -24.72 4.94 -1.87
N THR A 489 -25.78 4.58 -1.15
CA THR A 489 -25.81 4.69 0.31
C THR A 489 -24.97 3.59 0.97
N ALA A 490 -24.40 3.89 2.14
CA ALA A 490 -23.64 2.90 2.91
C ALA A 490 -24.53 1.71 3.28
N LEU A 491 -25.81 2.00 3.57
CA LEU A 491 -26.83 0.99 3.86
C LEU A 491 -26.99 -0.01 2.71
N ALA A 492 -27.13 0.47 1.47
CA ALA A 492 -27.27 -0.39 0.30
C ALA A 492 -26.01 -1.23 0.05
N ALA A 493 -24.83 -0.60 0.10
CA ALA A 493 -23.55 -1.28 -0.16
C ALA A 493 -23.22 -2.37 0.89
N ASN A 494 -23.35 -2.07 2.18
CA ASN A 494 -23.04 -3.03 3.24
C ASN A 494 -24.05 -4.18 3.28
N THR A 495 -25.30 -3.93 2.94
CA THR A 495 -26.34 -4.98 2.85
C THR A 495 -26.06 -5.96 1.72
N VAL A 496 -25.58 -5.45 0.59
CA VAL A 496 -25.13 -6.26 -0.54
C VAL A 496 -23.93 -7.13 -0.16
N LEU A 497 -22.93 -6.53 0.51
CA LEU A 497 -21.76 -7.25 1.00
C LEU A 497 -22.18 -8.33 2.01
N MET A 498 -23.11 -8.01 2.91
CA MET A 498 -23.70 -8.95 3.87
C MET A 498 -24.33 -10.15 3.16
N THR A 499 -25.09 -9.92 2.09
CA THR A 499 -25.68 -10.98 1.27
C THR A 499 -24.62 -11.82 0.57
N TYR A 500 -23.59 -11.19 -0.01
CA TYR A 500 -22.49 -11.88 -0.68
C TYR A 500 -21.73 -12.81 0.28
N MET A 501 -21.34 -12.27 1.45
CA MET A 501 -20.69 -13.03 2.51
C MET A 501 -21.62 -14.07 3.13
N GLY A 502 -22.92 -13.78 3.26
CA GLY A 502 -23.92 -14.71 3.78
C GLY A 502 -24.05 -15.94 2.89
N GLY A 503 -24.05 -15.75 1.57
CA GLY A 503 -23.98 -16.84 0.60
C GLY A 503 -22.70 -17.65 0.72
N MET A 504 -21.53 -17.02 0.86
CA MET A 504 -20.27 -17.74 1.12
C MET A 504 -20.29 -18.54 2.43
N ALA A 505 -20.90 -18.03 3.50
CA ALA A 505 -21.04 -18.72 4.77
C ALA A 505 -21.91 -19.99 4.64
N LEU A 506 -23.06 -19.85 3.97
CA LEU A 506 -23.95 -20.97 3.65
C LEU A 506 -23.25 -22.00 2.75
N GLY A 507 -22.52 -21.51 1.74
CA GLY A 507 -21.70 -22.30 0.83
C GLY A 507 -20.62 -23.10 1.53
N ALA A 508 -19.88 -22.49 2.46
CA ALA A 508 -18.84 -23.18 3.22
C ALA A 508 -19.42 -24.30 4.10
N TRP A 509 -20.53 -24.02 4.79
CA TRP A 509 -21.23 -25.02 5.59
C TRP A 509 -21.77 -26.18 4.75
N TRP A 510 -22.45 -25.88 3.64
CA TRP A 510 -23.00 -26.87 2.72
C TRP A 510 -21.91 -27.67 1.99
N GLY A 511 -20.89 -26.98 1.51
CA GLY A 511 -19.72 -27.55 0.84
C GLY A 511 -18.96 -28.53 1.74
N GLY A 512 -18.87 -28.25 3.05
CA GLY A 512 -18.30 -29.19 4.02
C GLY A 512 -19.10 -30.50 4.12
N MET A 513 -20.43 -30.44 3.99
CA MET A 513 -21.27 -31.66 3.94
C MET A 513 -21.10 -32.43 2.62
N LEU A 514 -21.01 -31.69 1.51
CA LEU A 514 -20.88 -32.26 0.18
C LEU A 514 -19.52 -32.91 -0.03
N ALA A 515 -18.45 -32.27 0.44
CA ALA A 515 -17.08 -32.74 0.32
C ALA A 515 -16.89 -34.12 0.96
N GLU A 516 -17.45 -34.34 2.17
CA GLU A 516 -17.36 -35.64 2.84
C GLU A 516 -18.15 -36.75 2.14
N ARG A 517 -19.23 -36.40 1.43
CA ARG A 517 -20.03 -37.37 0.68
C ARG A 517 -19.45 -37.68 -0.69
N SER A 518 -18.58 -36.81 -1.21
CA SER A 518 -18.06 -36.92 -2.58
C SER A 518 -16.88 -37.88 -2.67
N ARG A 519 -16.97 -38.81 -3.63
CA ARG A 519 -15.83 -39.64 -4.04
C ARG A 519 -14.91 -38.93 -5.04
N ARG A 520 -15.36 -37.80 -5.61
CA ARG A 520 -14.68 -37.04 -6.66
C ARG A 520 -14.77 -35.52 -6.41
N PRO A 521 -14.15 -35.00 -5.33
CA PRO A 521 -14.29 -33.61 -4.93
C PRO A 521 -13.74 -32.61 -5.96
N LEU A 522 -12.72 -32.97 -6.76
CA LEU A 522 -12.16 -32.06 -7.76
C LEU A 522 -13.08 -31.92 -8.99
N VAL A 523 -13.83 -32.97 -9.33
CA VAL A 523 -14.86 -32.88 -10.39
C VAL A 523 -15.98 -31.95 -9.96
N LEU A 524 -16.44 -32.05 -8.71
CA LEU A 524 -17.45 -31.13 -8.17
C LEU A 524 -16.93 -29.69 -8.15
N TYR A 525 -15.68 -29.48 -7.74
CA TYR A 525 -15.04 -28.17 -7.79
C TYR A 525 -15.03 -27.60 -9.23
N ALA A 526 -14.65 -28.39 -10.23
CA ALA A 526 -14.66 -27.95 -11.63
C ALA A 526 -16.08 -27.59 -12.11
N TRP A 527 -17.10 -28.36 -11.71
CA TRP A 527 -18.49 -28.02 -12.02
C TRP A 527 -18.97 -26.73 -11.35
N PHE A 528 -18.54 -26.48 -10.10
CA PHE A 528 -18.89 -25.24 -9.40
C PHE A 528 -18.22 -24.02 -10.06
N GLU A 529 -16.94 -24.11 -10.42
CA GLU A 529 -16.26 -23.05 -11.17
C GLU A 529 -16.91 -22.80 -12.53
N ALA A 530 -17.31 -23.86 -13.25
CA ALA A 530 -18.02 -23.74 -14.51
C ALA A 530 -19.39 -23.06 -14.33
N ALA A 531 -20.16 -23.46 -13.31
CA ALA A 531 -21.45 -22.89 -12.99
C ALA A 531 -21.33 -21.41 -12.56
N ILE A 532 -20.30 -21.05 -11.78
CA ILE A 532 -20.00 -19.66 -11.43
C ILE A 532 -19.73 -18.83 -12.69
N GLY A 533 -18.85 -19.30 -13.57
CA GLY A 533 -18.52 -18.59 -14.82
C GLY A 533 -19.73 -18.43 -15.75
N LEU A 534 -20.53 -19.49 -15.93
CA LEU A 534 -21.75 -19.43 -16.74
C LEU A 534 -22.80 -18.50 -16.13
N TYR A 535 -22.99 -18.54 -14.81
CA TYR A 535 -23.91 -17.65 -14.11
C TYR A 535 -23.46 -16.19 -14.25
N ALA A 536 -22.17 -15.92 -14.06
CA ALA A 536 -21.57 -14.59 -14.21
C ALA A 536 -21.73 -14.03 -15.64
N ALA A 537 -21.74 -14.87 -16.67
CA ALA A 537 -22.04 -14.40 -18.03
C ALA A 537 -23.49 -13.88 -18.20
N VAL A 538 -24.42 -14.32 -17.35
CA VAL A 538 -25.84 -13.89 -17.38
C VAL A 538 -26.12 -12.74 -16.40
N THR A 539 -25.23 -12.47 -15.43
CA THR A 539 -25.49 -11.46 -14.38
C THR A 539 -25.75 -10.04 -14.89
N PRO A 540 -25.16 -9.53 -15.99
CA PRO A 540 -25.52 -8.19 -16.50
C PRO A 540 -27.02 -8.06 -16.80
N LEU A 541 -27.65 -9.11 -17.34
CA LEU A 541 -29.09 -9.16 -17.60
C LEU A 541 -29.89 -9.25 -16.30
N LEU A 542 -29.41 -10.03 -15.33
CA LEU A 542 -30.05 -10.14 -14.01
C LEU A 542 -30.04 -8.80 -13.28
N PHE A 543 -28.96 -8.03 -13.34
CA PHE A 543 -28.89 -6.69 -12.74
C PHE A 543 -29.91 -5.74 -13.34
N SER A 544 -30.04 -5.71 -14.67
CA SER A 544 -31.09 -4.92 -15.33
C SER A 544 -32.49 -5.37 -14.91
N GLY A 545 -32.73 -6.68 -14.78
CA GLY A 545 -34.00 -7.23 -14.33
C GLY A 545 -34.36 -6.83 -12.90
N ILE A 546 -33.43 -6.97 -11.94
CA ILE A 546 -33.70 -6.57 -10.55
C ILE A 546 -33.84 -5.06 -10.40
N GLN A 547 -33.16 -4.25 -11.22
CA GLN A 547 -33.35 -2.80 -11.21
C GLN A 547 -34.78 -2.46 -11.62
N ALA A 548 -35.28 -3.05 -12.71
CA ALA A 548 -36.66 -2.83 -13.15
C ALA A 548 -37.68 -3.25 -12.07
N LEU A 549 -37.46 -4.41 -11.45
CA LEU A 549 -38.30 -4.90 -10.36
C LEU A 549 -38.23 -4.00 -9.11
N TYR A 550 -37.03 -3.55 -8.73
CA TYR A 550 -36.82 -2.64 -7.63
C TYR A 550 -37.56 -1.32 -7.85
N VAL A 551 -37.41 -0.70 -9.03
CA VAL A 551 -38.11 0.54 -9.37
C VAL A 551 -39.61 0.35 -9.34
N MET A 552 -40.12 -0.74 -9.94
CA MET A 552 -41.56 -1.04 -9.94
C MET A 552 -42.14 -1.13 -8.53
N LEU A 553 -41.41 -1.71 -7.58
CA LEU A 553 -41.87 -1.88 -6.21
C LEU A 553 -41.62 -0.64 -5.34
N ALA A 554 -40.49 0.04 -5.53
CA ALA A 554 -40.04 1.14 -4.69
C ALA A 554 -40.59 2.52 -5.10
N THR A 555 -41.28 2.62 -6.24
CA THR A 555 -41.78 3.91 -6.74
C THR A 555 -42.67 4.59 -5.69
N ASP A 556 -42.42 5.88 -5.46
CA ASP A 556 -43.10 6.77 -4.51
C ASP A 556 -43.08 6.33 -3.05
N SER A 557 -42.19 5.41 -2.73
CA SER A 557 -41.93 5.00 -1.35
C SER A 557 -40.96 5.98 -0.69
N PRO A 558 -41.11 6.28 0.61
CA PRO A 558 -40.14 7.09 1.34
C PRO A 558 -38.73 6.48 1.21
N PRO A 559 -37.70 7.25 0.81
CA PRO A 559 -36.37 6.68 0.54
C PRO A 559 -35.72 5.97 1.73
N ASP A 560 -36.10 6.36 2.95
CA ASP A 560 -35.64 5.84 4.24
C ASP A 560 -36.53 4.72 4.81
N ALA A 561 -37.55 4.28 4.07
CA ALA A 561 -38.45 3.23 4.52
C ALA A 561 -37.69 1.91 4.75
N GLY A 562 -37.78 1.36 5.97
CA GLY A 562 -37.03 0.15 6.35
C GLY A 562 -37.33 -1.09 5.49
N TRP A 563 -38.53 -1.20 4.91
CA TRP A 563 -38.87 -2.30 4.01
C TRP A 563 -38.15 -2.22 2.66
N LEU A 564 -37.75 -1.03 2.19
CA LEU A 564 -36.92 -0.89 0.99
C LEU A 564 -35.55 -1.52 1.20
N THR A 565 -35.00 -1.42 2.40
CA THR A 565 -33.79 -2.14 2.78
C THR A 565 -34.02 -3.64 2.66
N ALA A 566 -35.10 -4.18 3.25
CA ALA A 566 -35.45 -5.60 3.12
C ALA A 566 -35.59 -6.04 1.64
N LEU A 567 -36.22 -5.21 0.80
CA LEU A 567 -36.34 -5.46 -0.64
C LEU A 567 -34.97 -5.51 -1.33
N ARG A 568 -34.09 -4.53 -1.08
CA ARG A 568 -32.74 -4.48 -1.64
C ARG A 568 -31.95 -5.74 -1.26
N MET A 569 -32.00 -6.19 0.00
CA MET A 569 -31.32 -7.44 0.41
C MET A 569 -31.94 -8.67 -0.25
N GLY A 570 -33.27 -8.73 -0.37
CA GLY A 570 -33.95 -9.82 -1.05
C GLY A 570 -33.54 -9.94 -2.52
N LEU A 571 -33.59 -8.83 -3.26
CA LEU A 571 -33.19 -8.78 -4.67
C LEU A 571 -31.70 -9.06 -4.86
N GLY A 572 -30.86 -8.49 -4.01
CA GLY A 572 -29.43 -8.80 -3.97
C GLY A 572 -29.16 -10.28 -3.70
N ALA A 573 -29.93 -10.92 -2.79
CA ALA A 573 -29.77 -12.33 -2.44
C ALA A 573 -30.17 -13.27 -3.58
N VAL A 574 -31.18 -12.90 -4.36
CA VAL A 574 -31.58 -13.66 -5.54
C VAL A 574 -30.45 -13.70 -6.59
N VAL A 575 -29.79 -12.58 -6.83
CA VAL A 575 -28.73 -12.47 -7.86
C VAL A 575 -27.37 -12.97 -7.36
N LEU A 576 -26.99 -12.63 -6.13
CA LEU A 576 -25.68 -12.99 -5.60
C LEU A 576 -25.65 -14.35 -4.91
N GLY A 577 -26.78 -14.85 -4.41
CA GLY A 577 -26.83 -16.03 -3.55
C GLY A 577 -26.32 -17.29 -4.23
N VAL A 578 -26.73 -17.56 -5.48
CA VAL A 578 -26.30 -18.75 -6.23
C VAL A 578 -24.78 -18.79 -6.41
N PRO A 579 -24.13 -17.80 -7.06
CA PRO A 579 -22.69 -17.87 -7.28
C PRO A 579 -21.90 -17.85 -5.97
N THR A 580 -22.35 -17.11 -4.95
CA THR A 580 -21.63 -17.00 -3.67
C THR A 580 -21.70 -18.27 -2.82
N VAL A 581 -22.83 -18.99 -2.84
CA VAL A 581 -22.95 -20.31 -2.22
C VAL A 581 -22.00 -21.31 -2.89
N LEU A 582 -21.90 -21.27 -4.22
CA LEU A 582 -20.95 -22.12 -4.95
C LEU A 582 -19.50 -21.75 -4.63
N MET A 583 -19.17 -20.46 -4.60
CA MET A 583 -17.84 -19.97 -4.22
C MET A 583 -17.45 -20.40 -2.80
N GLY A 584 -18.35 -20.27 -1.83
CA GLY A 584 -18.13 -20.69 -0.45
C GLY A 584 -17.87 -22.21 -0.32
N ALA A 585 -18.46 -23.02 -1.20
CA ALA A 585 -18.32 -24.47 -1.16
C ALA A 585 -16.98 -24.98 -1.73
N THR A 586 -16.20 -24.14 -2.42
CA THR A 586 -14.95 -24.54 -3.08
C THR A 586 -13.83 -24.96 -2.11
N LEU A 587 -13.64 -24.22 -1.01
CA LEU A 587 -12.57 -24.49 -0.03
C LEU A 587 -12.73 -25.87 0.63
N PRO A 588 -13.90 -26.26 1.17
CA PRO A 588 -14.08 -27.61 1.71
C PRO A 588 -13.81 -28.74 0.70
N LEU A 589 -14.16 -28.54 -0.58
CA LEU A 589 -13.95 -29.53 -1.63
C LEU A 589 -12.46 -29.79 -1.90
N VAL A 590 -11.68 -28.72 -2.13
CA VAL A 590 -10.23 -28.86 -2.37
C VAL A 590 -9.49 -29.30 -1.10
N PHE A 591 -9.93 -28.85 0.08
CA PHE A 591 -9.43 -29.33 1.36
C PHE A 591 -9.56 -30.86 1.51
N GLN A 592 -10.72 -31.43 1.14
CA GLN A 592 -10.92 -32.89 1.19
C GLN A 592 -9.95 -33.63 0.26
N CYS A 593 -9.64 -33.07 -0.91
CA CYS A 593 -8.62 -33.62 -1.80
C CYS A 593 -7.23 -33.60 -1.14
N LEU A 594 -6.83 -32.48 -0.50
CA LEU A 594 -5.55 -32.41 0.21
C LEU A 594 -5.46 -33.41 1.37
N ARG A 595 -6.56 -33.60 2.10
CA ARG A 595 -6.69 -34.60 3.17
C ARG A 595 -6.54 -36.03 2.65
N ALA A 596 -7.17 -36.35 1.51
CA ALA A 596 -7.03 -37.66 0.87
C ALA A 596 -5.58 -37.97 0.46
N MET A 597 -4.75 -36.94 0.25
CA MET A 597 -3.31 -37.08 -0.02
C MET A 597 -2.45 -37.18 1.25
N GLY A 598 -3.05 -37.30 2.44
CA GLY A 598 -2.33 -37.44 3.71
C GLY A 598 -1.84 -36.12 4.33
N ILE A 599 -2.28 -34.96 3.80
CA ILE A 599 -1.85 -33.66 4.33
C ILE A 599 -2.67 -33.33 5.60
N PRO A 600 -2.03 -33.02 6.75
CA PRO A 600 -2.73 -32.65 7.98
C PRO A 600 -3.60 -31.39 7.81
N THR A 601 -4.72 -31.32 8.54
CA THR A 601 -5.72 -30.23 8.46
C THR A 601 -5.09 -28.84 8.45
N GLY A 602 -4.31 -28.51 9.48
CA GLY A 602 -3.69 -27.18 9.61
C GLY A 602 -2.71 -26.83 8.49
N ARG A 603 -2.10 -27.83 7.82
CA ARG A 603 -1.18 -27.62 6.69
C ARG A 603 -1.87 -27.56 5.34
N ALA A 604 -3.08 -28.11 5.24
CA ALA A 604 -3.89 -28.02 4.02
C ALA A 604 -4.58 -26.65 3.88
N ILE A 605 -5.03 -26.05 4.99
CA ILE A 605 -5.81 -24.80 4.97
C ILE A 605 -4.95 -23.59 4.59
N ALA A 606 -3.81 -23.40 5.24
CA ALA A 606 -2.98 -22.20 5.05
C ALA A 606 -2.53 -21.92 3.60
N PRO A 607 -1.97 -22.88 2.83
CA PRO A 607 -1.54 -22.61 1.45
C PRO A 607 -2.71 -22.34 0.50
N LEU A 608 -3.85 -23.00 0.69
CA LEU A 608 -5.06 -22.74 -0.10
C LEU A 608 -5.62 -21.35 0.20
N TYR A 609 -5.80 -21.02 1.48
CA TYR A 609 -6.29 -19.72 1.91
C TYR A 609 -5.35 -18.60 1.44
N GLY A 610 -4.04 -18.74 1.67
CA GLY A 610 -3.04 -17.75 1.26
C GLY A 610 -3.02 -17.51 -0.25
N ALA A 611 -3.13 -18.56 -1.07
CA ALA A 611 -3.16 -18.41 -2.52
C ALA A 611 -4.45 -17.79 -3.04
N ASN A 612 -5.61 -18.19 -2.52
CA ASN A 612 -6.90 -17.59 -2.87
C ASN A 612 -6.94 -16.10 -2.51
N VAL A 613 -6.50 -15.76 -1.30
CA VAL A 613 -6.48 -14.37 -0.83
C VAL A 613 -5.44 -13.53 -1.58
N LEU A 614 -4.30 -14.10 -1.97
CA LEU A 614 -3.34 -13.40 -2.84
C LEU A 614 -3.91 -13.19 -4.25
N GLY A 615 -4.59 -14.20 -4.79
CA GLY A 615 -5.33 -14.11 -6.04
C GLY A 615 -6.37 -12.98 -5.99
N ALA A 616 -7.14 -12.95 -4.91
CA ALA A 616 -8.10 -11.89 -4.63
C ALA A 616 -7.40 -10.51 -4.58
N ALA A 617 -6.32 -10.34 -3.82
CA ALA A 617 -5.58 -9.08 -3.77
C ALA A 617 -5.16 -8.57 -5.17
N VAL A 618 -4.68 -9.48 -6.03
CA VAL A 618 -4.36 -9.17 -7.43
C VAL A 618 -5.62 -8.84 -8.22
N GLY A 619 -6.72 -9.56 -8.01
CA GLY A 619 -8.03 -9.30 -8.62
C GLY A 619 -8.58 -7.91 -8.28
N ALA A 620 -8.43 -7.42 -7.04
CA ALA A 620 -8.84 -6.07 -6.65
C ALA A 620 -8.04 -4.99 -7.39
N LEU A 621 -6.70 -5.11 -7.39
CA LEU A 621 -5.83 -4.16 -8.09
C LEU A 621 -6.09 -4.19 -9.59
N PHE A 622 -6.07 -5.38 -10.19
CA PHE A 622 -6.27 -5.55 -11.63
C PHE A 622 -7.68 -5.10 -12.05
N GLY A 623 -8.70 -5.44 -11.27
CA GLY A 623 -10.08 -5.02 -11.46
C GLY A 623 -10.23 -3.50 -11.47
N GLY A 624 -9.70 -2.83 -10.44
CA GLY A 624 -9.81 -1.38 -10.28
C GLY A 624 -8.93 -0.56 -11.23
N TYR A 625 -7.67 -0.96 -11.44
CA TYR A 625 -6.72 -0.12 -12.20
C TYR A 625 -6.67 -0.42 -13.70
N ALA A 626 -6.98 -1.64 -14.12
CA ALA A 626 -6.79 -2.07 -15.50
C ALA A 626 -8.11 -2.48 -16.16
N LEU A 627 -8.89 -3.35 -15.53
CA LEU A 627 -10.01 -4.00 -16.19
C LEU A 627 -11.20 -3.06 -16.36
N LEU A 628 -11.69 -2.45 -15.28
CA LEU A 628 -12.84 -1.54 -15.32
C LEU A 628 -12.60 -0.31 -16.21
N PRO A 629 -11.44 0.38 -16.16
CA PRO A 629 -11.15 1.48 -17.08
C PRO A 629 -11.07 1.07 -18.55
N ALA A 630 -10.63 -0.15 -18.86
CA ALA A 630 -10.36 -0.58 -20.23
C ALA A 630 -11.58 -1.16 -20.95
N VAL A 631 -12.38 -1.98 -20.25
CA VAL A 631 -13.50 -2.74 -20.86
C VAL A 631 -14.86 -2.45 -20.22
N GLY A 632 -14.91 -1.54 -19.24
CA GLY A 632 -16.13 -1.21 -18.51
C GLY A 632 -16.63 -2.34 -17.61
N ARG A 633 -17.81 -2.13 -17.03
CA ARG A 633 -18.40 -3.03 -16.02
C ARG A 633 -18.75 -4.41 -16.59
N ASP A 634 -19.44 -4.45 -17.72
CA ASP A 634 -19.93 -5.70 -18.32
C ASP A 634 -18.75 -6.51 -18.90
N GLY A 635 -17.80 -5.84 -19.58
CA GLY A 635 -16.57 -6.47 -20.09
C GLY A 635 -15.71 -7.10 -18.99
N ALA A 636 -15.61 -6.43 -17.83
CA ALA A 636 -14.91 -6.96 -16.67
C ALA A 636 -15.58 -8.24 -16.14
N THR A 637 -16.92 -8.26 -16.08
CA THR A 637 -17.70 -9.44 -15.68
C THR A 637 -17.44 -10.62 -16.62
N TYR A 638 -17.47 -10.39 -17.93
CA TYR A 638 -17.22 -11.44 -18.92
C TYR A 638 -15.79 -11.98 -18.86
N LEU A 639 -14.78 -11.13 -18.64
CA LEU A 639 -13.40 -11.61 -18.50
C LEU A 639 -13.23 -12.47 -17.25
N ALA A 640 -13.80 -12.05 -16.11
CA ALA A 640 -13.80 -12.87 -14.89
C ALA A 640 -14.51 -14.22 -15.11
N ALA A 641 -15.64 -14.23 -15.81
CA ALA A 641 -16.35 -15.44 -16.22
C ALA A 641 -15.47 -16.39 -17.04
N VAL A 642 -14.71 -15.85 -18.00
CA VAL A 642 -13.74 -16.62 -18.78
C VAL A 642 -12.65 -17.22 -17.88
N ILE A 643 -12.14 -16.49 -16.89
CA ILE A 643 -11.14 -17.01 -15.95
C ILE A 643 -11.70 -18.19 -15.15
N SER A 644 -12.91 -18.10 -14.60
CA SER A 644 -13.56 -19.22 -13.90
C SER A 644 -13.77 -20.44 -14.81
N LEU A 645 -14.21 -20.24 -16.06
CA LEU A 645 -14.35 -21.31 -17.04
C LEU A 645 -13.00 -21.96 -17.39
N MET A 646 -11.94 -21.15 -17.55
CA MET A 646 -10.59 -21.66 -17.80
C MET A 646 -10.05 -22.46 -16.62
N VAL A 647 -10.33 -22.05 -15.38
CA VAL A 647 -9.98 -22.82 -14.17
C VAL A 647 -10.69 -24.17 -14.19
N ALA A 648 -12.00 -24.21 -14.48
CA ALA A 648 -12.77 -25.45 -14.59
C ALA A 648 -12.19 -26.39 -15.66
N LEU A 649 -11.93 -25.88 -16.88
CA LEU A 649 -11.35 -26.65 -17.98
C LEU A 649 -9.94 -27.17 -17.64
N TYR A 650 -9.13 -26.34 -16.98
CA TYR A 650 -7.79 -26.73 -16.56
C TYR A 650 -7.83 -27.85 -15.51
N VAL A 651 -8.73 -27.78 -14.53
CA VAL A 651 -8.92 -28.87 -13.56
C VAL A 651 -9.33 -30.16 -14.27
N ILE A 652 -10.26 -30.10 -15.23
CA ILE A 652 -10.69 -31.26 -16.02
C ILE A 652 -9.52 -31.87 -16.81
N ASP A 653 -8.69 -31.06 -17.46
CA ASP A 653 -7.48 -31.51 -18.17
C ASP A 653 -6.49 -32.21 -17.22
N ARG A 654 -6.23 -31.63 -16.04
CA ARG A 654 -5.34 -32.22 -15.03
C ARG A 654 -5.88 -33.54 -14.50
N ILE A 655 -7.18 -33.63 -14.23
CA ILE A 655 -7.84 -34.89 -13.83
C ILE A 655 -7.70 -35.95 -14.93
N LYS A 656 -7.84 -35.58 -16.21
CA LYS A 656 -7.67 -36.53 -17.34
C LYS A 656 -6.23 -37.03 -17.48
N ARG A 657 -5.22 -36.18 -17.25
CA ARG A 657 -3.81 -36.53 -17.41
C ARG A 657 -3.22 -37.29 -16.21
N GLU A 658 -3.55 -36.85 -14.99
CA GLU A 658 -2.91 -37.33 -13.76
C GLU A 658 -3.80 -38.29 -12.96
N GLY A 659 -5.09 -38.42 -13.33
CA GLY A 659 -6.09 -39.07 -12.52
C GLY A 659 -6.50 -38.23 -11.30
N GLU A 660 -7.68 -38.51 -10.75
CA GLU A 660 -8.06 -37.91 -9.46
C GLU A 660 -7.34 -38.65 -8.32
N PRO A 661 -6.75 -37.96 -7.33
CA PRO A 661 -6.17 -38.62 -6.16
C PRO A 661 -7.23 -39.51 -5.50
N ALA A 662 -6.96 -40.81 -5.39
CA ALA A 662 -7.91 -41.75 -4.80
C ALA A 662 -8.23 -41.35 -3.36
N VAL A 663 -9.52 -41.15 -3.06
CA VAL A 663 -10.00 -40.96 -1.68
C VAL A 663 -9.85 -42.30 -0.97
N VAL A 664 -8.77 -42.47 -0.21
CA VAL A 664 -8.54 -43.68 0.58
C VAL A 664 -9.62 -43.71 1.68
N ALA A 665 -10.47 -44.75 1.66
CA ALA A 665 -11.41 -44.98 2.74
C ALA A 665 -10.62 -45.18 4.05
N PRO A 666 -11.06 -44.62 5.20
CA PRO A 666 -10.40 -44.92 6.46
C PRO A 666 -10.41 -46.44 6.66
N ALA A 667 -9.23 -47.02 6.90
CA ALA A 667 -9.11 -48.45 7.15
C ALA A 667 -10.04 -48.83 8.32
N PRO A 668 -10.74 -49.98 8.26
CA PRO A 668 -11.50 -50.50 9.39
C PRO A 668 -10.57 -50.56 10.61
N ALA A 669 -11.07 -50.11 11.77
CA ALA A 669 -10.36 -50.18 13.03
C ALA A 669 -10.02 -51.64 13.39
N GLY A 670 -8.87 -52.11 12.91
CA GLY A 670 -8.42 -53.48 13.09
C GLY A 670 -6.95 -53.62 12.73
N GLY A 671 -6.07 -53.50 13.73
CA GLY A 671 -4.79 -54.22 13.74
C GLY A 671 -3.53 -53.54 13.23
N ALA A 672 -3.52 -52.25 12.87
CA ALA A 672 -2.26 -51.53 12.62
C ALA A 672 -1.74 -50.87 13.91
N PRO A 673 -0.42 -50.92 14.21
CA PRO A 673 0.16 -50.18 15.34
C PRO A 673 -0.14 -48.69 15.17
N ALA A 674 -0.60 -48.05 16.24
CA ALA A 674 -0.97 -46.64 16.28
C ALA A 674 0.19 -45.73 15.84
N GLU A 675 0.26 -45.41 14.56
CA GLU A 675 0.95 -44.19 14.11
C GLU A 675 0.27 -43.01 14.80
N ALA A 676 1.05 -42.27 15.59
CA ALA A 676 0.62 -41.27 16.54
C ALA A 676 -0.53 -40.37 16.04
N ALA A 677 -1.77 -40.73 16.42
CA ALA A 677 -2.92 -39.87 16.23
C ALA A 677 -2.63 -38.54 16.95
N MET A 678 -2.63 -37.43 16.21
CA MET A 678 -2.43 -36.12 16.84
C MET A 678 -3.48 -35.93 17.95
N PRO A 679 -3.09 -35.44 19.13
CA PRO A 679 -4.02 -35.27 20.23
C PRO A 679 -5.16 -34.34 19.81
N VAL A 680 -6.39 -34.81 20.00
CA VAL A 680 -7.60 -34.02 19.74
C VAL A 680 -7.56 -32.76 20.61
N PRO A 681 -7.82 -31.57 20.05
CA PRO A 681 -7.84 -30.34 20.85
C PRO A 681 -8.85 -30.43 22.00
N SER A 682 -8.55 -29.84 23.15
CA SER A 682 -9.47 -29.82 24.29
C SER A 682 -10.70 -28.94 24.00
N ALA A 683 -11.80 -29.13 24.75
CA ALA A 683 -12.99 -28.29 24.61
C ALA A 683 -12.69 -26.79 24.76
N ARG A 684 -11.78 -26.43 25.68
CA ARG A 684 -11.34 -25.03 25.86
C ARG A 684 -10.63 -24.50 24.62
N GLN A 685 -9.78 -25.31 23.99
CA GLN A 685 -9.06 -24.93 22.76
C GLN A 685 -10.02 -24.82 21.57
N GLY A 686 -10.97 -25.73 21.44
CA GLY A 686 -12.00 -25.71 20.40
C GLY A 686 -12.91 -24.48 20.51
N LEU A 687 -13.47 -24.23 21.69
CA LEU A 687 -14.32 -23.05 21.95
C LEU A 687 -13.53 -21.74 21.80
N GLY A 688 -12.31 -21.68 22.33
CA GLY A 688 -11.44 -20.53 22.17
C GLY A 688 -11.14 -20.23 20.70
N ALA A 689 -10.85 -21.27 19.90
CA ALA A 689 -10.64 -21.13 18.46
C ALA A 689 -11.91 -20.66 17.73
N LEU A 690 -13.09 -21.17 18.08
CA LEU A 690 -14.36 -20.70 17.52
C LEU A 690 -14.67 -19.25 17.88
N ALA A 691 -14.36 -18.81 19.10
CA ALA A 691 -14.49 -17.42 19.48
C ALA A 691 -13.49 -16.52 18.75
N VAL A 692 -12.26 -16.97 18.50
CA VAL A 692 -11.30 -16.27 17.63
C VAL A 692 -11.83 -16.17 16.19
N LEU A 693 -12.51 -17.21 15.66
CA LEU A 693 -13.11 -17.13 14.32
C LEU A 693 -14.32 -16.20 14.29
N GLY A 694 -15.25 -16.33 15.24
CA GLY A 694 -16.47 -15.50 15.30
C GLY A 694 -16.18 -14.05 15.69
N ILE A 695 -15.68 -13.83 16.90
CA ILE A 695 -15.38 -12.48 17.42
C ILE A 695 -14.16 -11.87 16.72
N GLY A 696 -13.12 -12.67 16.44
CA GLY A 696 -11.99 -12.17 15.64
C GLY A 696 -12.39 -11.83 14.20
N GLY A 697 -13.40 -12.52 13.64
CA GLY A 697 -14.06 -12.13 12.40
C GLY A 697 -14.69 -10.74 12.46
N VAL A 698 -15.44 -10.46 13.55
CA VAL A 698 -15.97 -9.10 13.83
C VAL A 698 -14.82 -8.10 13.89
N VAL A 699 -13.75 -8.40 14.64
CA VAL A 699 -12.58 -7.52 14.76
C VAL A 699 -11.93 -7.25 13.40
N THR A 700 -11.81 -8.27 12.55
CA THR A 700 -11.11 -8.16 11.26
C THR A 700 -11.83 -7.23 10.30
N LEU A 701 -13.14 -7.42 10.12
CA LEU A 701 -13.90 -6.59 9.18
C LEU A 701 -14.25 -5.23 9.79
N ALA A 702 -14.42 -5.13 11.11
CA ALA A 702 -14.54 -3.82 11.76
C ALA A 702 -13.26 -3.01 11.60
N LEU A 703 -12.09 -3.65 11.75
CA LEU A 703 -10.81 -2.99 11.52
C LEU A 703 -10.65 -2.55 10.08
N GLU A 704 -11.04 -3.40 9.12
CA GLU A 704 -11.06 -3.04 7.70
C GLU A 704 -11.94 -1.81 7.45
N VAL A 705 -13.18 -1.79 7.92
CA VAL A 705 -14.10 -0.65 7.76
C VAL A 705 -13.53 0.65 8.36
N VAL A 706 -13.03 0.61 9.61
CA VAL A 706 -12.47 1.79 10.27
C VAL A 706 -11.20 2.26 9.56
N PHE A 707 -10.35 1.35 9.09
CA PHE A 707 -9.16 1.72 8.33
C PHE A 707 -9.47 2.27 6.95
N MET A 708 -10.46 1.71 6.24
CA MET A 708 -10.95 2.24 4.96
C MET A 708 -11.47 3.67 5.15
N HIS A 709 -12.20 3.92 6.25
CA HIS A 709 -12.66 5.25 6.63
C HIS A 709 -11.49 6.21 6.88
N LEU A 710 -10.54 5.86 7.77
CA LEU A 710 -9.39 6.71 8.08
C LEU A 710 -8.47 6.94 6.88
N LEU A 711 -8.28 5.94 6.02
CA LEU A 711 -7.51 6.08 4.79
C LEU A 711 -8.27 6.87 3.71
N ALA A 712 -9.59 6.89 3.71
CA ALA A 712 -10.33 7.83 2.86
C ALA A 712 -10.04 9.29 3.26
N VAL A 713 -9.88 9.56 4.57
CA VAL A 713 -9.44 10.86 5.10
C VAL A 713 -8.01 11.18 4.66
N VAL A 714 -7.08 10.23 4.80
CA VAL A 714 -5.64 10.50 4.67
C VAL A 714 -5.06 10.22 3.27
N ALA A 715 -5.50 9.16 2.60
CA ALA A 715 -5.04 8.79 1.24
C ALA A 715 -6.02 9.26 0.15
N GLY A 716 -7.29 9.53 0.48
CA GLY A 716 -8.30 10.09 -0.43
C GLY A 716 -9.36 9.07 -0.86
N ASN A 717 -10.52 9.58 -1.32
CA ASN A 717 -11.70 8.77 -1.64
C ASN A 717 -11.94 8.62 -3.16
N SER A 718 -10.92 8.21 -3.91
CA SER A 718 -11.04 7.96 -5.36
C SER A 718 -11.47 6.52 -5.66
N VAL A 719 -11.94 6.26 -6.88
CA VAL A 719 -12.26 4.90 -7.34
C VAL A 719 -11.06 3.95 -7.28
N TYR A 720 -9.83 4.47 -7.42
CA TYR A 720 -8.59 3.70 -7.34
C TYR A 720 -8.20 3.36 -5.89
N ALA A 721 -8.48 4.28 -4.96
CA ALA A 721 -8.13 4.13 -3.55
C ALA A 721 -8.83 2.90 -2.94
N PHE A 722 -10.11 2.66 -3.27
CA PHE A 722 -10.85 1.50 -2.77
C PHE A 722 -10.18 0.17 -3.14
N GLY A 723 -9.90 -0.05 -4.43
CA GLY A 723 -9.26 -1.29 -4.91
C GLY A 723 -7.84 -1.46 -4.37
N LEU A 724 -7.13 -0.36 -4.18
CA LEU A 724 -5.80 -0.33 -3.58
C LEU A 724 -5.82 -0.75 -2.11
N MET A 725 -6.68 -0.13 -1.29
CA MET A 725 -6.78 -0.44 0.13
C MET A 725 -7.18 -1.91 0.36
N LEU A 726 -8.21 -2.39 -0.34
CA LEU A 726 -8.66 -3.78 -0.28
C LEU A 726 -7.51 -4.74 -0.63
N ALA A 727 -6.76 -4.46 -1.69
CA ALA A 727 -5.64 -5.29 -2.08
C ALA A 727 -4.50 -5.31 -1.06
N THR A 728 -4.19 -4.17 -0.42
CA THR A 728 -3.16 -4.13 0.63
C THR A 728 -3.56 -4.94 1.87
N PHE A 729 -4.83 -4.89 2.26
CA PHE A 729 -5.37 -5.69 3.35
C PHE A 729 -5.31 -7.19 3.03
N LEU A 730 -5.79 -7.60 1.86
CA LEU A 730 -5.75 -8.99 1.41
C LEU A 730 -4.31 -9.51 1.22
N ALA A 731 -3.41 -8.70 0.68
CA ALA A 731 -1.98 -9.05 0.59
C ALA A 731 -1.38 -9.31 1.98
N GLY A 732 -1.75 -8.50 2.99
CA GLY A 732 -1.39 -8.74 4.38
C GLY A 732 -1.87 -10.10 4.88
N LEU A 733 -3.16 -10.42 4.70
CA LEU A 733 -3.73 -11.73 5.07
C LEU A 733 -3.01 -12.90 4.39
N ALA A 734 -2.70 -12.79 3.10
CA ALA A 734 -1.99 -13.83 2.34
C ALA A 734 -0.56 -14.04 2.85
N LEU A 735 0.19 -12.95 3.07
CA LEU A 735 1.54 -13.01 3.64
C LEU A 735 1.52 -13.60 5.05
N GLY A 736 0.56 -13.18 5.86
CA GLY A 736 0.29 -13.68 7.21
C GLY A 736 0.05 -15.19 7.22
N SER A 737 -0.78 -15.67 6.29
CA SER A 737 -1.09 -17.09 6.14
C SER A 737 0.14 -17.92 5.76
N GLY A 738 0.93 -17.45 4.80
CA GLY A 738 2.17 -18.13 4.39
C GLY A 738 3.24 -18.17 5.48
N VAL A 739 3.35 -17.12 6.30
CA VAL A 739 4.24 -17.13 7.48
C VAL A 739 3.68 -18.00 8.60
N GLY A 740 2.37 -17.94 8.86
CA GLY A 740 1.66 -18.76 9.83
C GLY A 740 1.88 -20.25 9.59
N GLU A 741 1.76 -20.71 8.34
CA GLU A 741 2.04 -22.10 7.95
C GLU A 741 3.45 -22.55 8.37
N ARG A 742 4.46 -21.69 8.17
CA ARG A 742 5.85 -22.00 8.54
C ARG A 742 6.04 -22.01 10.05
N LEU A 743 5.41 -21.08 10.77
CA LEU A 743 5.48 -21.01 12.22
C LEU A 743 4.78 -22.18 12.91
N MET A 744 3.71 -22.72 12.32
CA MET A 744 3.06 -23.96 12.79
C MET A 744 3.99 -25.19 12.77
N ARG A 745 5.16 -25.12 12.12
CA ARG A 745 6.19 -26.17 12.19
C ARG A 745 7.10 -26.06 13.42
N ARG A 746 7.14 -24.88 14.06
CA ARG A 746 8.04 -24.55 15.17
C ARG A 746 7.29 -24.27 16.47
N MET A 747 6.03 -23.88 16.38
CA MET A 747 5.18 -23.47 17.51
C MET A 747 3.83 -24.19 17.42
N ASP A 748 3.24 -24.50 18.58
CA ASP A 748 1.88 -25.02 18.63
C ASP A 748 0.87 -23.97 18.18
N ARG A 749 -0.25 -24.42 17.61
CA ARG A 749 -1.26 -23.55 17.00
C ARG A 749 -1.88 -22.58 18.01
N VAL A 750 -2.05 -22.98 19.27
CA VAL A 750 -2.63 -22.14 20.32
C VAL A 750 -1.69 -20.98 20.64
N SER A 751 -0.41 -21.26 20.87
CA SER A 751 0.60 -20.22 21.07
C SER A 751 0.66 -19.27 19.87
N LEU A 752 0.64 -19.81 18.64
CA LEU A 752 0.66 -18.99 17.43
C LEU A 752 -0.53 -18.02 17.38
N VAL A 753 -1.74 -18.50 17.67
CA VAL A 753 -2.95 -17.66 17.74
C VAL A 753 -2.81 -16.59 18.82
N THR A 754 -2.34 -16.93 20.03
CA THR A 754 -2.10 -15.95 21.10
C THR A 754 -1.14 -14.84 20.67
N TRP A 755 0.02 -15.20 20.10
CA TRP A 755 1.00 -14.21 19.63
C TRP A 755 0.46 -13.37 18.47
N ALA A 756 -0.30 -13.98 17.55
CA ALA A 756 -0.94 -13.26 16.46
C ALA A 756 -1.97 -12.25 16.98
N GLN A 757 -2.81 -12.62 17.95
CA GLN A 757 -3.79 -11.70 18.54
C GLN A 757 -3.12 -10.52 19.27
N CYS A 758 -2.02 -10.76 20.01
CA CYS A 758 -1.21 -9.66 20.55
C CYS A 758 -0.57 -8.80 19.43
N GLY A 759 -0.19 -9.41 18.30
CA GLY A 759 0.32 -8.71 17.13
C GLY A 759 -0.73 -7.79 16.47
N ILE A 760 -2.00 -8.21 16.43
CA ILE A 760 -3.13 -7.37 15.97
C ILE A 760 -3.25 -6.15 16.89
N ALA A 761 -3.33 -6.36 18.21
CA ALA A 761 -3.42 -5.27 19.19
C ALA A 761 -2.21 -4.32 19.12
N MET A 762 -0.99 -4.85 18.99
CA MET A 762 0.22 -4.05 18.81
C MET A 762 0.15 -3.20 17.54
N SER A 763 -0.31 -3.79 16.43
CA SER A 763 -0.42 -3.09 15.16
C SER A 763 -1.41 -1.92 15.26
N ILE A 764 -2.57 -2.15 15.88
CA ILE A 764 -3.55 -1.10 16.13
C ILE A 764 -2.95 0.02 17.00
N LEU A 765 -2.29 -0.34 18.12
CA LEU A 765 -1.65 0.63 19.01
C LEU A 765 -0.59 1.46 18.27
N VAL A 766 0.29 0.83 17.50
CA VAL A 766 1.32 1.54 16.71
C VAL A 766 0.66 2.48 15.71
N THR A 767 -0.32 2.01 14.93
CA THR A 767 -1.01 2.86 13.94
C THR A 767 -1.75 4.04 14.58
N ALA A 768 -2.25 3.89 15.81
CA ALA A 768 -2.95 4.94 16.52
C ALA A 768 -2.10 6.21 16.72
N PHE A 769 -0.77 6.08 16.79
CA PHE A 769 0.17 7.21 16.93
C PHE A 769 0.60 7.85 15.60
N VAL A 770 0.13 7.34 14.45
CA VAL A 770 0.64 7.77 13.14
C VAL A 770 -0.45 8.44 12.30
N TRP A 771 -1.74 8.27 12.62
CA TRP A 771 -2.84 8.71 11.74
C TRP A 771 -2.83 10.20 11.39
N ASP A 772 -2.65 11.10 12.36
CA ASP A 772 -2.50 12.53 12.12
C ASP A 772 -1.20 12.83 11.34
N GLY A 773 -0.08 12.23 11.73
CA GLY A 773 1.19 12.36 11.00
C GLY A 773 1.15 11.86 9.55
N LEU A 774 0.27 10.91 9.20
CA LEU A 774 0.09 10.47 7.82
C LEU A 774 -0.61 11.53 6.95
N ALA A 775 -1.51 12.34 7.53
CA ALA A 775 -2.11 13.47 6.84
C ALA A 775 -1.07 14.56 6.57
N ASP A 776 -0.24 14.88 7.57
CA ASP A 776 0.90 15.81 7.42
C ASP A 776 1.90 15.32 6.38
N TYR A 777 2.15 14.00 6.34
CA TYR A 777 3.00 13.38 5.34
C TYR A 777 2.47 13.60 3.92
N MET A 778 1.17 13.47 3.66
CA MET A 778 0.61 13.84 2.34
C MET A 778 0.78 15.33 2.03
N GLY A 779 0.60 16.20 3.02
CA GLY A 779 0.83 17.64 2.85
C GLY A 779 2.29 17.98 2.55
N SER A 780 3.25 17.24 3.10
CA SER A 780 4.68 17.54 2.98
C SER A 780 5.22 17.56 1.54
N PHE A 781 4.53 16.89 0.61
CA PHE A 781 4.85 16.89 -0.81
C PHE A 781 4.63 18.24 -1.51
N ALA A 782 3.98 19.21 -0.87
CA ALA A 782 3.87 20.58 -1.37
C ALA A 782 5.25 21.15 -1.70
N TYR A 783 6.22 20.82 -0.85
CA TYR A 783 7.59 21.27 -1.01
C TYR A 783 8.25 20.69 -2.26
N VAL A 784 8.08 19.38 -2.49
CA VAL A 784 8.62 18.69 -3.67
C VAL A 784 8.09 19.35 -4.94
N GLN A 785 6.79 19.68 -4.96
CA GLN A 785 6.16 20.39 -6.06
C GLN A 785 6.68 21.83 -6.22
N ARG A 786 6.89 22.57 -5.13
CA ARG A 786 7.50 23.93 -5.16
C ARG A 786 8.92 23.95 -5.72
N GLN A 787 9.66 22.85 -5.62
CA GLN A 787 10.98 22.70 -6.23
C GLN A 787 10.94 22.34 -7.73
N GLY A 788 9.77 22.32 -8.35
CA GLY A 788 9.59 22.01 -9.77
C GLY A 788 9.52 20.51 -10.08
N ILE A 789 9.50 19.63 -9.08
CA ILE A 789 9.30 18.19 -9.29
C ILE A 789 7.80 17.91 -9.34
N HIS A 790 7.30 17.64 -10.54
CA HIS A 790 5.91 17.29 -10.73
C HIS A 790 5.63 15.84 -10.32
N LEU A 791 4.70 15.66 -9.36
CA LEU A 791 4.19 14.35 -8.99
C LEU A 791 3.01 14.00 -9.90
N ASP A 792 3.27 13.14 -10.87
CA ASP A 792 2.25 12.63 -11.78
C ASP A 792 1.26 11.69 -11.06
N PHE A 793 0.23 11.25 -11.78
CA PHE A 793 -0.79 10.36 -11.22
C PHE A 793 -0.20 9.05 -10.67
N ALA A 794 0.72 8.42 -11.41
CA ALA A 794 1.31 7.13 -11.01
C ALA A 794 2.15 7.26 -9.72
N THR A 795 2.91 8.34 -9.60
CA THR A 795 3.71 8.64 -8.39
C THR A 795 2.81 8.86 -7.18
N ARG A 796 1.72 9.63 -7.34
CA ARG A 796 0.75 9.86 -6.26
C ARG A 796 0.06 8.58 -5.81
N GLU A 797 -0.36 7.73 -6.75
CA GLU A 797 -0.94 6.42 -6.41
C GLU A 797 0.06 5.49 -5.75
N LEU A 798 1.34 5.50 -6.15
CA LEU A 798 2.39 4.75 -5.44
C LEU A 798 2.55 5.22 -3.99
N ILE A 799 2.56 6.54 -3.76
CA ILE A 799 2.66 7.09 -2.41
C ILE A 799 1.44 6.68 -1.56
N ARG A 800 0.23 6.78 -2.12
CA ARG A 800 -1.00 6.29 -1.47
C ARG A 800 -0.90 4.79 -1.15
N ALA A 801 -0.38 3.99 -2.09
CA ALA A 801 -0.19 2.55 -1.91
C ALA A 801 0.74 2.22 -0.74
N LEU A 802 1.82 2.98 -0.59
CA LEU A 802 2.76 2.83 0.53
C LEU A 802 2.10 3.19 1.85
N VAL A 803 1.32 4.28 1.91
CA VAL A 803 0.55 4.67 3.12
C VAL A 803 -0.45 3.58 3.51
N CYS A 804 -1.25 3.10 2.56
CA CYS A 804 -2.21 2.02 2.79
C CYS A 804 -1.50 0.73 3.26
N ALA A 805 -0.37 0.37 2.63
CA ALA A 805 0.39 -0.81 3.02
C ALA A 805 0.95 -0.69 4.45
N VAL A 806 1.49 0.47 4.83
CA VAL A 806 2.03 0.69 6.19
C VAL A 806 0.92 0.63 7.24
N ALA A 807 -0.26 1.16 6.95
CA ALA A 807 -1.37 1.18 7.90
C ALA A 807 -2.08 -0.19 7.99
N MET A 808 -2.48 -0.79 6.87
CA MET A 808 -3.37 -1.94 6.84
C MET A 808 -2.66 -3.30 6.87
N MET A 809 -1.48 -3.41 6.26
CA MET A 809 -0.82 -4.70 6.08
C MET A 809 -0.36 -5.33 7.40
N PRO A 810 0.18 -4.59 8.41
CA PRO A 810 0.62 -5.19 9.66
C PRO A 810 -0.49 -5.92 10.46
N PRO A 811 -1.65 -5.31 10.78
CA PRO A 811 -2.69 -6.06 11.46
C PRO A 811 -3.27 -7.16 10.58
N ALA A 812 -3.48 -6.92 9.28
CA ALA A 812 -3.95 -7.94 8.34
C ALA A 812 -2.99 -9.14 8.27
N PHE A 813 -1.68 -8.91 8.36
CA PHE A 813 -0.68 -9.97 8.45
C PHE A 813 -0.86 -10.84 9.69
N PHE A 814 -1.08 -10.25 10.87
CA PHE A 814 -1.33 -11.03 12.08
C PHE A 814 -2.68 -11.74 12.05
N VAL A 815 -3.70 -11.11 11.48
CA VAL A 815 -5.00 -11.74 11.21
C VAL A 815 -4.82 -12.98 10.32
N GLY A 816 -4.11 -12.84 9.20
CA GLY A 816 -3.81 -13.93 8.26
C GLY A 816 -2.95 -15.05 8.87
N MET A 817 -2.12 -14.73 9.86
CA MET A 817 -1.37 -15.70 10.64
C MET A 817 -2.27 -16.46 11.64
N SER A 818 -3.20 -15.75 12.28
CA SER A 818 -4.11 -16.27 13.29
C SER A 818 -5.13 -17.24 12.70
N TYR A 819 -5.71 -16.89 11.55
CA TYR A 819 -6.89 -17.58 11.02
C TYR A 819 -6.68 -19.04 10.61
N PRO A 820 -5.69 -19.41 9.78
CA PRO A 820 -5.49 -20.81 9.42
C PRO A 820 -5.19 -21.70 10.64
N ALA A 821 -4.50 -21.13 11.65
CA ALA A 821 -4.19 -21.83 12.88
C ALA A 821 -5.45 -22.05 13.75
N ALA A 822 -6.26 -21.01 13.96
CA ALA A 822 -7.53 -21.10 14.68
C ALA A 822 -8.52 -22.02 13.95
N MET A 823 -8.64 -21.89 12.63
CA MET A 823 -9.50 -22.73 11.80
C MET A 823 -9.08 -24.20 11.87
N GLY A 824 -7.78 -24.50 11.85
CA GLY A 824 -7.28 -25.85 12.03
C GLY A 824 -7.64 -26.44 13.41
N VAL A 825 -7.52 -25.66 14.49
CA VAL A 825 -7.91 -26.12 15.84
C VAL A 825 -9.42 -26.35 15.95
N ALA A 826 -10.22 -25.40 15.47
CA ALA A 826 -11.68 -25.49 15.48
C ALA A 826 -12.19 -26.66 14.62
N ALA A 827 -11.64 -26.85 13.42
CA ALA A 827 -12.02 -27.93 12.51
C ALA A 827 -11.68 -29.31 13.09
N ASP A 828 -10.45 -29.50 13.61
CA ASP A 828 -10.04 -30.77 14.21
C ASP A 828 -10.91 -31.10 15.45
N TRP A 829 -11.27 -30.10 16.26
CA TRP A 829 -12.16 -30.28 17.42
C TRP A 829 -13.61 -30.62 17.02
N LEU A 830 -14.19 -29.85 16.09
CA LEU A 830 -15.55 -30.09 15.59
C LEU A 830 -15.67 -31.45 14.90
N ALA A 831 -14.66 -31.85 14.13
CA ALA A 831 -14.61 -33.16 13.50
C ALA A 831 -14.68 -34.27 14.55
N ALA A 832 -13.87 -34.18 15.62
CA ALA A 832 -13.81 -35.18 16.66
C ALA A 832 -15.08 -35.23 17.53
N VAL A 833 -15.59 -34.07 17.96
CA VAL A 833 -16.66 -34.00 18.98
C VAL A 833 -18.06 -33.99 18.38
N ARG A 834 -18.24 -33.46 17.16
CA ARG A 834 -19.57 -33.25 16.56
C ARG A 834 -19.83 -34.08 15.31
N PHE A 835 -18.79 -34.39 14.54
CA PHE A 835 -18.97 -34.95 13.19
C PHE A 835 -18.29 -36.31 12.96
N ASN A 836 -18.01 -37.07 14.03
CA ASN A 836 -17.48 -38.44 13.94
C ASN A 836 -16.25 -38.58 13.03
N GLY A 837 -15.32 -37.62 13.11
CA GLY A 837 -14.07 -37.61 12.34
C GLY A 837 -14.15 -36.90 10.97
N ALA A 838 -15.31 -36.39 10.57
CA ALA A 838 -15.50 -35.68 9.30
C ALA A 838 -14.88 -34.26 9.35
N ALA A 839 -13.61 -34.16 8.94
CA ALA A 839 -12.82 -32.94 8.98
C ALA A 839 -13.33 -31.83 8.05
N ALA A 840 -13.83 -32.15 6.86
CA ALA A 840 -14.31 -31.14 5.91
C ALA A 840 -15.61 -30.48 6.41
N ARG A 841 -16.46 -31.19 7.18
CA ARG A 841 -17.60 -30.58 7.90
C ARG A 841 -17.14 -29.64 9.00
N GLY A 842 -16.07 -30.01 9.72
CA GLY A 842 -15.44 -29.14 10.71
C GLY A 842 -14.93 -27.83 10.10
N VAL A 843 -14.20 -27.91 8.98
CA VAL A 843 -13.73 -26.74 8.22
C VAL A 843 -14.89 -25.89 7.71
N GLY A 844 -15.92 -26.52 7.12
CA GLY A 844 -17.09 -25.81 6.60
C GLY A 844 -17.83 -24.99 7.67
N LEU A 845 -18.11 -25.59 8.83
CA LEU A 845 -18.77 -24.87 9.94
C LEU A 845 -17.87 -23.78 10.54
N ALA A 846 -16.58 -24.05 10.73
CA ALA A 846 -15.63 -23.07 11.24
C ALA A 846 -15.52 -21.84 10.31
N SER A 847 -15.46 -22.08 8.99
CA SER A 847 -15.46 -21.03 7.97
C SER A 847 -16.77 -20.24 7.94
N ALA A 848 -17.92 -20.90 8.11
CA ALA A 848 -19.22 -20.23 8.20
C ALA A 848 -19.30 -19.30 9.42
N ILE A 849 -18.84 -19.75 10.60
CA ILE A 849 -18.81 -18.93 11.83
C ILE A 849 -17.91 -17.71 11.66
N ASN A 850 -16.74 -17.88 11.04
CA ASN A 850 -15.86 -16.76 10.72
C ASN A 850 -16.53 -15.72 9.82
N THR A 851 -17.20 -16.20 8.78
CA THR A 851 -17.87 -15.34 7.80
C THR A 851 -19.07 -14.60 8.41
N LEU A 852 -19.81 -15.23 9.32
CA LEU A 852 -20.86 -14.57 10.10
C LEU A 852 -20.29 -13.51 11.05
N GLY A 853 -19.14 -13.78 11.68
CA GLY A 853 -18.39 -12.81 12.46
C GLY A 853 -18.00 -11.59 11.63
N ASN A 854 -17.41 -11.82 10.45
CA ASN A 854 -17.05 -10.79 9.49
C ASN A 854 -18.26 -9.89 9.11
N ILE A 855 -19.41 -10.49 8.82
CA ILE A 855 -20.66 -9.77 8.56
C ILE A 855 -21.03 -8.87 9.74
N GLY A 856 -20.97 -9.40 10.97
CA GLY A 856 -21.20 -8.62 12.18
C GLY A 856 -20.24 -7.44 12.31
N GLY A 857 -18.96 -7.63 11.95
CA GLY A 857 -17.94 -6.58 11.93
C GLY A 857 -18.29 -5.41 11.02
N VAL A 858 -18.66 -5.69 9.76
CA VAL A 858 -19.05 -4.64 8.79
C VAL A 858 -20.27 -3.85 9.29
N LEU A 859 -21.31 -4.56 9.74
CA LEU A 859 -22.56 -3.92 10.14
C LEU A 859 -22.40 -3.09 11.42
N LEU A 860 -21.74 -3.65 12.45
CA LEU A 860 -21.54 -2.96 13.72
C LEU A 860 -20.61 -1.77 13.56
N ALA A 861 -19.48 -1.92 12.85
CA ALA A 861 -18.54 -0.83 12.64
C ALA A 861 -19.15 0.30 11.81
N GLY A 862 -19.79 -0.04 10.69
CA GLY A 862 -20.29 0.96 9.74
C GLY A 862 -21.52 1.73 10.22
N PHE A 863 -22.49 1.06 10.87
CA PHE A 863 -23.76 1.70 11.22
C PHE A 863 -23.87 2.15 12.67
N TRP A 864 -23.07 1.59 13.57
CA TRP A 864 -23.23 1.87 15.00
C TRP A 864 -21.95 2.42 15.63
N TRP A 865 -20.83 1.72 15.51
CA TRP A 865 -19.64 2.07 16.27
C TRP A 865 -18.96 3.33 15.75
N LEU A 866 -18.82 3.52 14.43
CA LEU A 866 -18.22 4.73 13.86
C LEU A 866 -19.05 6.00 14.21
N PRO A 867 -20.36 6.08 13.93
CA PRO A 867 -21.15 7.27 14.23
C PRO A 867 -21.23 7.64 15.71
N VAL A 868 -21.21 6.64 16.61
CA VAL A 868 -21.40 6.87 18.05
C VAL A 868 -20.08 7.08 18.79
N TYR A 869 -19.03 6.33 18.44
CA TYR A 869 -17.78 6.33 19.21
C TYR A 869 -16.62 7.01 18.47
N GLY A 870 -16.69 7.22 17.16
CA GLY A 870 -15.59 7.72 16.34
C GLY A 870 -14.45 6.70 16.18
N SER A 871 -13.61 6.90 15.16
CA SER A 871 -12.62 5.90 14.74
C SER A 871 -11.63 5.54 15.84
N ARG A 872 -11.15 6.52 16.60
CA ARG A 872 -10.18 6.34 17.69
C ARG A 872 -10.68 5.34 18.74
N ASN A 873 -11.89 5.54 19.25
CA ASN A 873 -12.42 4.71 20.34
C ASN A 873 -12.77 3.30 19.84
N VAL A 874 -13.23 3.17 18.61
CA VAL A 874 -13.46 1.85 18.00
C VAL A 874 -12.16 1.08 17.88
N LEU A 875 -11.08 1.69 17.38
CA LEU A 875 -9.76 1.04 17.33
C LEU A 875 -9.26 0.60 18.70
N PHE A 876 -9.41 1.45 19.73
CA PHE A 876 -9.07 1.07 21.10
C PHE A 876 -9.88 -0.16 21.57
N GLY A 877 -11.20 -0.16 21.34
CA GLY A 877 -12.08 -1.29 21.67
C GLY A 877 -11.67 -2.58 20.95
N LEU A 878 -11.35 -2.50 19.66
CA LEU A 878 -10.88 -3.65 18.86
C LEU A 878 -9.53 -4.20 19.39
N ALA A 879 -8.61 -3.32 19.79
CA ALA A 879 -7.35 -3.73 20.40
C ALA A 879 -7.55 -4.44 21.75
N VAL A 880 -8.46 -3.94 22.59
CA VAL A 880 -8.85 -4.60 23.85
C VAL A 880 -9.44 -5.99 23.58
N VAL A 881 -10.36 -6.12 22.62
CA VAL A 881 -10.95 -7.41 22.26
C VAL A 881 -9.89 -8.38 21.76
N ALA A 882 -8.93 -7.94 20.94
CA ALA A 882 -7.82 -8.78 20.49
C ALA A 882 -6.96 -9.28 21.68
N VAL A 883 -6.68 -8.44 22.68
CA VAL A 883 -5.97 -8.87 23.91
C VAL A 883 -6.79 -9.88 24.71
N LEU A 884 -8.10 -9.70 24.82
CA LEU A 884 -8.98 -10.65 25.50
C LEU A 884 -9.02 -12.01 24.78
N LEU A 885 -9.06 -12.01 23.44
CA LEU A 885 -8.95 -13.23 22.64
C LEU A 885 -7.59 -13.91 22.82
N ALA A 886 -6.50 -13.12 22.89
CA ALA A 886 -5.16 -13.63 23.19
C ALA A 886 -5.10 -14.29 24.58
N ALA A 887 -5.66 -13.64 25.60
CA ALA A 887 -5.73 -14.13 26.98
C ALA A 887 -6.55 -15.42 27.08
N MET A 888 -7.71 -15.48 26.40
CA MET A 888 -8.55 -16.68 26.33
C MET A 888 -7.80 -17.86 25.68
N MET A 889 -7.05 -17.63 24.60
CA MET A 889 -6.25 -18.68 23.97
C MET A 889 -5.05 -19.09 24.82
N ALA A 890 -4.39 -18.15 25.50
CA ALA A 890 -3.32 -18.45 26.45
C ALA A 890 -3.85 -19.34 27.60
N TRP A 891 -5.04 -19.01 28.12
CA TRP A 891 -5.74 -19.82 29.13
C TRP A 891 -6.14 -21.19 28.60
N ALA A 892 -6.70 -21.28 27.40
CA ALA A 892 -7.10 -22.55 26.78
C ALA A 892 -5.93 -23.51 26.54
N GLY A 893 -4.73 -22.98 26.33
CA GLY A 893 -3.49 -23.76 26.23
C GLY A 893 -2.88 -24.17 27.57
N SER A 894 -3.30 -23.57 28.69
CA SER A 894 -2.66 -23.73 29.99
C SER A 894 -2.91 -25.12 30.59
N ALA A 895 -1.92 -26.02 30.48
CA ALA A 895 -1.90 -27.28 31.20
C ALA A 895 -1.13 -27.14 32.53
N PRO A 896 -1.60 -27.73 33.63
CA PRO A 896 -1.04 -27.51 34.98
C PRO A 896 0.43 -27.95 35.17
N ALA A 897 1.02 -28.71 34.24
CA ALA A 897 2.32 -29.35 34.42
C ALA A 897 3.57 -28.51 34.05
N GLN A 898 3.45 -27.33 33.38
CA GLN A 898 4.63 -26.60 32.86
C GLN A 898 4.57 -25.07 33.05
N ARG A 899 5.03 -24.58 34.21
CA ARG A 899 5.12 -23.15 34.55
C ARG A 899 5.88 -22.29 33.52
N ARG A 900 6.91 -22.83 32.85
CA ARG A 900 7.72 -22.10 31.85
C ARG A 900 6.96 -21.82 30.54
N VAL A 901 6.13 -22.76 30.10
CA VAL A 901 5.28 -22.61 28.90
C VAL A 901 4.13 -21.63 29.20
N LEU A 902 3.62 -21.66 30.43
CA LEU A 902 2.63 -20.70 30.92
C LEU A 902 3.17 -19.27 30.90
N ALA A 903 4.34 -19.02 31.49
CA ALA A 903 4.97 -17.70 31.50
C ALA A 903 5.23 -17.17 30.07
N TRP A 904 5.69 -18.03 29.15
CA TRP A 904 5.90 -17.66 27.75
C TRP A 904 4.61 -17.21 27.05
N ARG A 905 3.50 -17.90 27.26
CA ARG A 905 2.20 -17.57 26.64
C ARG A 905 1.54 -16.33 27.21
N TRP A 906 1.65 -16.11 28.52
CA TRP A 906 1.06 -14.94 29.18
C TRP A 906 1.91 -13.68 29.08
N SER A 907 3.23 -13.80 28.86
CA SER A 907 4.12 -12.65 28.72
C SER A 907 3.69 -11.63 27.63
N PRO A 908 3.34 -12.02 26.39
CA PRO A 908 2.87 -11.04 25.40
C PRO A 908 1.50 -10.44 25.74
N VAL A 909 0.64 -11.19 26.44
CA VAL A 909 -0.68 -10.70 26.87
C VAL A 909 -0.52 -9.63 27.95
N GLY A 910 0.30 -9.90 28.97
CA GLY A 910 0.58 -8.94 30.04
C GLY A 910 1.30 -7.68 29.53
N ALA A 911 2.30 -7.85 28.65
CA ALA A 911 2.99 -6.72 28.03
C ALA A 911 2.03 -5.85 27.21
N MET A 912 1.13 -6.47 26.43
CA MET A 912 0.16 -5.74 25.62
C MET A 912 -0.89 -5.02 26.48
N ALA A 913 -1.38 -5.66 27.54
CA ALA A 913 -2.33 -5.02 28.46
C ALA A 913 -1.76 -3.73 29.07
N VAL A 914 -0.46 -3.72 29.41
CA VAL A 914 0.24 -2.51 29.87
C VAL A 914 0.43 -1.51 28.74
N ALA A 915 0.82 -1.96 27.54
CA ALA A 915 1.06 -1.08 26.40
C ALA A 915 -0.21 -0.33 25.96
N LEU A 916 -1.40 -0.92 26.11
CA LEU A 916 -2.68 -0.25 25.81
C LEU A 916 -2.94 0.98 26.70
N ALA A 917 -2.28 1.11 27.85
CA ALA A 917 -2.34 2.34 28.65
C ALA A 917 -1.68 3.54 27.94
N LEU A 918 -0.86 3.29 26.92
CA LEU A 918 -0.22 4.33 26.12
C LEU A 918 -1.11 4.80 24.95
N PHE A 919 -2.29 4.20 24.73
CA PHE A 919 -3.12 4.54 23.59
C PHE A 919 -3.46 6.05 23.58
N PRO A 920 -3.30 6.77 22.44
CA PRO A 920 -3.42 8.22 22.41
C PRO A 920 -4.81 8.69 22.88
N ALA A 921 -4.81 9.75 23.69
CA ALA A 921 -6.03 10.30 24.28
C ALA A 921 -6.91 11.03 23.25
N GLN A 922 -6.26 11.74 22.32
CA GLN A 922 -6.92 12.50 21.25
C GLN A 922 -6.01 12.56 20.02
N TRP A 923 -6.61 12.72 18.84
CA TRP A 923 -5.90 13.02 17.60
C TRP A 923 -5.97 14.50 17.28
N ASN A 924 -5.02 14.98 16.49
CA ASN A 924 -5.05 16.33 15.96
C ASN A 924 -5.97 16.42 14.73
N PHE A 925 -7.21 16.83 14.93
CA PHE A 925 -8.17 17.00 13.84
C PHE A 925 -7.79 18.12 12.87
N ASN A 926 -7.03 19.14 13.28
CA ASN A 926 -6.53 20.17 12.36
C ASN A 926 -5.64 19.54 11.28
N SER A 927 -4.79 18.59 11.69
CA SER A 927 -3.94 17.84 10.77
C SER A 927 -4.77 16.90 9.87
N LEU A 928 -5.74 16.17 10.44
CA LEU A 928 -6.60 15.27 9.67
C LEU A 928 -7.50 16.01 8.66
N SER A 929 -7.88 17.25 8.95
CA SER A 929 -8.75 18.08 8.10
C SER A 929 -8.02 18.97 7.10
N GLN A 930 -6.70 18.93 7.01
CA GLN A 930 -5.93 19.82 6.13
C GLN A 930 -6.04 19.48 4.62
N GLY A 931 -6.62 18.34 4.25
CA GLY A 931 -6.88 17.99 2.83
C GLY A 931 -5.64 17.65 1.98
N GLY A 932 -4.51 17.31 2.62
CA GLY A 932 -3.26 16.96 1.93
C GLY A 932 -3.40 15.74 0.99
N ASN A 933 -4.36 14.86 1.29
CA ASN A 933 -4.71 13.66 0.54
C ASN A 933 -5.10 13.92 -0.93
N VAL A 934 -5.70 15.08 -1.25
CA VAL A 934 -6.24 15.35 -2.58
C VAL A 934 -5.13 15.83 -3.54
N TYR A 935 -4.39 16.84 -3.11
CA TYR A 935 -3.47 17.57 -3.98
C TYR A 935 -2.00 17.49 -3.57
N PHE A 936 -1.68 16.74 -2.52
CA PHE A 936 -0.32 16.58 -2.02
C PHE A 936 0.26 17.93 -1.56
N TYR A 937 -0.60 18.80 -1.02
CA TYR A 937 -0.23 20.03 -0.33
C TYR A 937 -1.25 20.37 0.77
N PRO A 938 -0.81 20.96 1.90
CA PRO A 938 -1.71 21.25 3.01
C PRO A 938 -2.57 22.47 2.68
N GLN A 939 -3.86 22.38 2.97
CA GLN A 939 -4.76 23.53 2.97
C GLN A 939 -4.78 24.15 4.36
N GLN A 940 -4.92 25.47 4.42
CA GLN A 940 -5.04 26.20 5.68
C GLN A 940 -6.50 26.62 5.86
N TRP A 941 -7.31 25.72 6.43
CA TRP A 941 -8.73 25.98 6.67
C TRP A 941 -9.02 26.60 8.06
N GLY A 942 -7.99 26.74 8.90
CA GLY A 942 -8.12 27.21 10.28
C GLY A 942 -8.22 26.07 11.31
N GLU A 943 -8.70 26.37 12.51
CA GLU A 943 -8.85 25.40 13.60
C GLU A 943 -10.18 24.65 13.50
N VAL A 944 -10.19 23.34 13.73
CA VAL A 944 -11.39 22.51 13.75
C VAL A 944 -12.19 22.82 15.02
N MET A 945 -13.42 23.32 14.83
CA MET A 945 -14.37 23.59 15.92
C MET A 945 -15.16 22.34 16.31
N ASP A 946 -15.56 21.54 15.31
CA ASP A 946 -16.42 20.38 15.50
C ASP A 946 -16.21 19.35 14.40
N HIS A 947 -16.54 18.10 14.70
CA HIS A 947 -16.40 16.98 13.77
C HIS A 947 -17.45 15.91 14.00
N ALA A 948 -17.78 15.21 12.92
CA ALA A 948 -18.57 13.98 12.93
C ALA A 948 -17.91 12.94 12.02
N GLU A 949 -18.07 11.66 12.38
CA GLU A 949 -17.54 10.53 11.62
C GLU A 949 -18.67 9.57 11.27
N SER A 950 -18.87 9.30 9.98
CA SER A 950 -19.78 8.25 9.52
C SER A 950 -19.32 7.65 8.20
N VAL A 951 -19.88 6.50 7.82
CA VAL A 951 -19.53 5.87 6.53
C VAL A 951 -20.00 6.71 5.33
N GLU A 952 -21.09 7.45 5.48
CA GLU A 952 -21.65 8.29 4.40
C GLU A 952 -20.99 9.67 4.36
N GLY A 953 -20.74 10.28 5.53
CA GLY A 953 -20.14 11.59 5.67
C GLY A 953 -18.61 11.61 5.73
N GLY A 954 -17.94 10.45 5.85
CA GLY A 954 -16.51 10.39 6.15
C GLY A 954 -16.19 11.15 7.43
N LEU A 955 -15.07 11.87 7.45
CA LEU A 955 -14.77 12.87 8.48
C LEU A 955 -15.32 14.23 8.03
N THR A 956 -16.49 14.62 8.54
CA THR A 956 -17.08 15.95 8.32
C THR A 956 -16.61 16.89 9.42
N THR A 957 -16.02 18.04 9.05
CA THR A 957 -15.52 19.02 10.03
C THR A 957 -15.91 20.44 9.66
N VAL A 958 -16.12 21.27 10.69
CA VAL A 958 -16.22 22.72 10.54
C VAL A 958 -14.96 23.35 11.11
N THR A 959 -14.31 24.18 10.31
CA THR A 959 -13.10 24.92 10.71
C THR A 959 -13.36 26.41 10.76
N GLN A 960 -12.63 27.11 11.63
CA GLN A 960 -12.67 28.55 11.78
C GLN A 960 -11.31 29.16 11.48
N SER A 961 -11.28 30.14 10.57
CA SER A 961 -10.11 30.97 10.27
C SER A 961 -10.43 32.43 10.58
N GLY A 962 -9.55 33.11 11.31
CA GLY A 962 -9.83 34.47 11.81
C GLY A 962 -11.04 34.52 12.74
N GLU A 963 -11.66 35.70 12.90
CA GLU A 963 -12.75 35.87 13.87
C GLU A 963 -14.10 35.29 13.41
N SER A 964 -14.35 35.14 12.10
CA SER A 964 -15.69 34.77 11.60
C SER A 964 -15.74 33.86 10.38
N HIS A 965 -14.62 33.51 9.72
CA HIS A 965 -14.68 32.66 8.52
C HIS A 965 -14.80 31.18 8.89
N LEU A 966 -15.96 30.60 8.62
CA LEU A 966 -16.29 29.19 8.85
C LEU A 966 -16.22 28.43 7.54
N THR A 967 -15.59 27.27 7.53
CA THR A 967 -15.48 26.39 6.36
C THR A 967 -15.98 24.99 6.70
N LEU A 968 -16.86 24.45 5.86
CA LEU A 968 -17.36 23.09 5.94
C LEU A 968 -16.50 22.18 5.06
N LEU A 969 -16.01 21.10 5.65
CA LEU A 969 -15.11 20.15 5.00
C LEU A 969 -15.63 18.72 5.14
N THR A 970 -15.32 17.89 4.14
CA THR A 970 -15.46 16.44 4.20
C THR A 970 -14.13 15.81 3.79
N ASN A 971 -13.54 15.00 4.66
CA ASN A 971 -12.22 14.38 4.45
C ASN A 971 -11.14 15.42 4.07
N GLY A 972 -11.20 16.59 4.70
CA GLY A 972 -10.34 17.74 4.42
C GLY A 972 -10.58 18.46 3.08
N LYS A 973 -11.57 18.02 2.29
CA LYS A 973 -12.00 18.69 1.06
C LYS A 973 -13.08 19.72 1.36
N PHE A 974 -12.87 20.93 0.85
CA PHE A 974 -13.84 22.03 0.82
C PHE A 974 -15.21 21.62 0.26
N GLN A 975 -16.28 21.90 1.02
CA GLN A 975 -17.68 21.75 0.61
C GLN A 975 -18.47 23.07 0.63
N GLY A 976 -17.93 24.13 1.24
CA GLY A 976 -18.53 25.46 1.27
C GLY A 976 -18.03 26.30 2.46
N ASN A 977 -18.20 27.62 2.40
CA ASN A 977 -17.87 28.53 3.51
C ASN A 977 -18.80 29.76 3.54
N ASN A 978 -18.59 30.66 4.50
CA ASN A 978 -19.35 31.90 4.68
C ASN A 978 -18.68 33.16 4.09
N ALA A 979 -17.90 33.01 3.01
CA ALA A 979 -17.19 34.14 2.40
C ALA A 979 -18.10 34.94 1.43
N GLU A 980 -18.59 36.11 1.88
CA GLU A 980 -19.57 36.97 1.17
C GLU A 980 -19.17 37.38 -0.26
N GLY A 981 -17.88 37.63 -0.50
CA GLY A 981 -17.34 38.03 -1.81
C GLY A 981 -16.74 36.88 -2.64
N GLY A 982 -16.85 35.64 -2.15
CA GLY A 982 -16.23 34.46 -2.74
C GLY A 982 -17.26 33.36 -2.99
N GLU A 983 -17.23 32.32 -2.16
CA GLU A 983 -18.06 31.12 -2.35
C GLU A 983 -19.56 31.44 -2.31
N MET A 984 -20.01 32.37 -1.45
CA MET A 984 -21.42 32.74 -1.39
C MET A 984 -21.95 33.26 -2.74
N VAL A 985 -21.11 33.97 -3.51
CA VAL A 985 -21.46 34.41 -4.87
C VAL A 985 -21.63 33.22 -5.80
N ALA A 986 -20.78 32.19 -5.69
CA ALA A 986 -20.87 30.98 -6.49
C ALA A 986 -22.13 30.16 -6.16
N GLN A 987 -22.39 29.90 -4.88
CA GLN A 987 -23.56 29.15 -4.42
C GLN A 987 -24.87 29.87 -4.77
N GLU A 988 -24.92 31.18 -4.59
CA GLU A 988 -26.07 31.97 -5.01
C GLU A 988 -26.24 31.97 -6.54
N SER A 989 -25.14 32.04 -7.30
CA SER A 989 -25.20 31.93 -8.76
C SER A 989 -25.71 30.57 -9.23
N ILE A 990 -25.33 29.48 -8.56
CA ILE A 990 -25.83 28.12 -8.82
C ILE A 990 -27.35 28.06 -8.71
N ALA A 991 -27.92 28.72 -7.70
CA ALA A 991 -29.37 28.81 -7.51
C ALA A 991 -30.05 29.75 -8.52
N LEU A 992 -29.48 30.93 -8.81
CA LEU A 992 -30.15 31.99 -9.57
C LEU A 992 -29.99 31.88 -11.10
N ILE A 993 -28.87 31.39 -11.61
CA ILE A 993 -28.63 31.28 -13.06
C ILE A 993 -29.69 30.44 -13.80
N PRO A 994 -30.12 29.24 -13.32
CA PRO A 994 -31.16 28.50 -14.01
C PRO A 994 -32.51 29.22 -14.04
N LEU A 995 -32.73 30.15 -13.11
CA LEU A 995 -33.96 30.94 -13.03
C LEU A 995 -34.11 31.93 -14.18
N MET A 996 -33.04 32.24 -14.92
CA MET A 996 -33.10 33.00 -16.19
C MET A 996 -33.75 32.20 -17.32
N HIS A 997 -33.87 30.87 -17.18
CA HIS A 997 -34.39 29.98 -18.22
C HIS A 997 -35.81 29.49 -17.94
N THR A 998 -36.37 29.75 -16.76
CA THR A 998 -37.74 29.32 -16.40
C THR A 998 -38.44 30.34 -15.49
N THR A 999 -39.73 30.58 -15.74
CA THR A 999 -40.60 31.40 -14.89
C THR A 999 -41.33 30.60 -13.81
N GLN A 1000 -41.32 29.26 -13.91
CA GLN A 1000 -42.04 28.34 -13.03
C GLN A 1000 -41.33 28.21 -11.68
N ARG A 1001 -42.11 28.29 -10.59
CA ARG A 1001 -41.64 28.30 -9.20
C ARG A 1001 -42.56 27.48 -8.29
N ASP A 1002 -43.07 26.34 -8.77
CA ASP A 1002 -43.90 25.46 -7.94
C ASP A 1002 -43.02 24.44 -7.22
N LYS A 1003 -42.22 23.66 -7.97
CA LYS A 1003 -41.48 22.52 -7.42
C LYS A 1003 -40.02 22.56 -7.82
N ALA A 1004 -39.12 22.60 -6.83
CA ALA A 1004 -37.68 22.44 -7.05
C ALA A 1004 -37.14 21.22 -6.31
N LEU A 1005 -36.12 20.60 -6.90
CA LEU A 1005 -35.28 19.58 -6.29
C LEU A 1005 -33.84 20.08 -6.22
N VAL A 1006 -33.24 20.01 -5.04
CA VAL A 1006 -31.82 20.28 -4.83
C VAL A 1006 -31.14 18.97 -4.44
N ILE A 1007 -30.12 18.57 -5.20
CA ILE A 1007 -29.28 17.41 -4.90
C ILE A 1007 -27.93 17.91 -4.38
N GLY A 1008 -27.66 17.63 -3.11
CA GLY A 1008 -26.55 18.16 -2.32
C GLY A 1008 -26.95 19.39 -1.51
N TYR A 1009 -26.68 19.38 -0.20
CA TYR A 1009 -27.04 20.48 0.70
C TYR A 1009 -25.90 21.47 0.92
N GLY A 1010 -24.67 20.98 1.09
CA GLY A 1010 -23.50 21.81 1.40
C GLY A 1010 -23.74 22.68 2.65
N THR A 1011 -23.61 23.99 2.51
CA THR A 1011 -23.91 24.98 3.57
C THR A 1011 -25.41 25.27 3.73
N GLY A 1012 -26.26 24.79 2.81
CA GLY A 1012 -27.70 25.08 2.75
C GLY A 1012 -28.05 26.34 1.95
N MET A 1013 -27.07 27.06 1.39
CA MET A 1013 -27.29 28.34 0.72
C MET A 1013 -28.15 28.21 -0.55
N THR A 1014 -27.89 27.24 -1.41
CA THR A 1014 -28.68 27.04 -2.64
C THR A 1014 -30.14 26.74 -2.33
N ALA A 1015 -30.41 25.89 -1.35
CA ALA A 1015 -31.78 25.60 -0.89
C ALA A 1015 -32.46 26.86 -0.35
N ARG A 1016 -31.75 27.65 0.46
CA ARG A 1016 -32.24 28.92 1.00
C ARG A 1016 -32.59 29.91 -0.10
N VAL A 1017 -31.67 30.15 -1.03
CA VAL A 1017 -31.87 31.07 -2.15
C VAL A 1017 -33.07 30.64 -2.98
N LEU A 1018 -33.18 29.37 -3.37
CA LEU A 1018 -34.33 28.90 -4.14
C LEU A 1018 -35.66 29.09 -3.39
N GLN A 1019 -35.71 28.83 -2.09
CA GLN A 1019 -36.91 29.08 -1.31
C GLN A 1019 -37.28 30.58 -1.29
N ASP A 1020 -36.29 31.49 -1.13
CA ASP A 1020 -36.50 32.94 -1.18
C ASP A 1020 -36.98 33.43 -2.56
N GLN A 1021 -36.68 32.69 -3.64
CA GLN A 1021 -37.19 32.96 -5.00
C GLN A 1021 -38.65 32.50 -5.21
N GLY A 1022 -39.32 32.05 -4.15
CA GLY A 1022 -40.76 31.77 -4.12
C GLY A 1022 -41.16 30.38 -4.60
N TYR A 1023 -40.28 29.38 -4.48
CA TYR A 1023 -40.66 27.99 -4.73
C TYR A 1023 -41.66 27.50 -3.67
N SER A 1024 -42.83 27.00 -4.11
CA SER A 1024 -43.90 26.55 -3.19
C SER A 1024 -43.48 25.33 -2.37
N THR A 1025 -42.72 24.42 -2.99
CA THR A 1025 -42.18 23.21 -2.38
C THR A 1025 -40.76 22.96 -2.89
N LEU A 1026 -39.88 22.61 -1.95
CA LEU A 1026 -38.48 22.33 -2.19
C LEU A 1026 -38.12 20.98 -1.60
N ASP A 1027 -37.79 20.00 -2.44
CA ASP A 1027 -37.23 18.74 -1.97
C ASP A 1027 -35.70 18.86 -1.98
N VAL A 1028 -35.04 18.49 -0.89
CA VAL A 1028 -33.57 18.50 -0.77
C VAL A 1028 -33.11 17.07 -0.52
N VAL A 1029 -32.23 16.57 -1.38
CA VAL A 1029 -31.66 15.23 -1.28
C VAL A 1029 -30.17 15.35 -0.94
N GLU A 1030 -29.80 14.88 0.23
CA GLU A 1030 -28.42 14.88 0.72
C GLU A 1030 -28.01 13.46 1.13
N LEU A 1031 -26.80 13.05 0.77
CA LEU A 1031 -26.29 11.72 1.11
C LEU A 1031 -25.93 11.63 2.60
N SER A 1032 -25.33 12.67 3.16
CA SER A 1032 -24.79 12.68 4.52
C SER A 1032 -25.63 13.52 5.49
N ARG A 1033 -26.15 12.87 6.53
CA ARG A 1033 -26.79 13.57 7.67
C ARG A 1033 -25.82 14.49 8.41
N ASP A 1034 -24.53 14.16 8.43
CA ASP A 1034 -23.51 14.93 9.13
C ASP A 1034 -23.34 16.31 8.50
N ILE A 1035 -23.47 16.41 7.17
CA ILE A 1035 -23.37 17.68 6.44
C ILE A 1035 -24.49 18.62 6.83
N VAL A 1036 -25.74 18.14 6.82
CA VAL A 1036 -26.91 18.95 7.21
C VAL A 1036 -26.81 19.39 8.67
N THR A 1037 -26.48 18.45 9.56
CA THR A 1037 -26.37 18.73 11.00
C THR A 1037 -25.32 19.81 11.30
N MET A 1038 -24.15 19.72 10.65
CA MET A 1038 -23.07 20.71 10.82
C MET A 1038 -23.41 22.05 10.16
N ALA A 1039 -24.02 22.02 8.97
CA ALA A 1039 -24.44 23.23 8.26
C ALA A 1039 -25.49 24.01 9.06
N ASP A 1040 -26.52 23.35 9.59
CA ASP A 1040 -27.57 24.01 10.36
C ASP A 1040 -27.05 24.54 11.70
N LYS A 1041 -26.08 23.86 12.31
CA LYS A 1041 -25.48 24.29 13.58
C LYS A 1041 -24.57 25.51 13.42
N TYR A 1042 -23.75 25.56 12.35
CA TYR A 1042 -22.67 26.56 12.21
C TYR A 1042 -22.90 27.62 11.12
N PHE A 1043 -23.73 27.34 10.11
CA PHE A 1043 -23.97 28.22 8.96
C PHE A 1043 -25.38 28.82 8.95
N ALA A 1044 -26.03 28.89 10.12
CA ALA A 1044 -27.35 29.48 10.31
C ALA A 1044 -27.45 30.93 9.80
N ASN A 1045 -26.34 31.67 9.80
CA ASN A 1045 -26.26 33.03 9.26
C ASN A 1045 -26.44 33.10 7.73
N ILE A 1046 -26.23 31.99 7.00
CA ILE A 1046 -26.40 31.91 5.55
C ILE A 1046 -27.67 31.14 5.20
N ASN A 1047 -27.86 29.97 5.82
CA ASN A 1047 -28.95 29.07 5.44
C ASN A 1047 -30.26 29.37 6.19
N ALA A 1048 -30.22 30.15 7.27
CA ALA A 1048 -31.38 30.48 8.09
C ALA A 1048 -32.21 29.25 8.52
N HIS A 1049 -31.54 28.13 8.83
CA HIS A 1049 -32.17 26.84 9.17
C HIS A 1049 -33.20 26.38 8.14
N ILE A 1050 -32.86 26.52 6.85
CA ILE A 1050 -33.77 26.20 5.74
C ILE A 1050 -34.27 24.75 5.77
N SER A 1051 -33.52 23.82 6.35
CA SER A 1051 -33.91 22.42 6.55
C SER A 1051 -35.19 22.25 7.39
N ASP A 1052 -35.49 23.18 8.30
CA ASP A 1052 -36.68 23.18 9.16
C ASP A 1052 -37.87 23.94 8.54
N HIS A 1053 -37.68 24.59 7.39
CA HIS A 1053 -38.72 25.41 6.78
C HIS A 1053 -39.89 24.52 6.28
N PRO A 1054 -41.17 24.88 6.53
CA PRO A 1054 -42.32 24.01 6.23
C PRO A 1054 -42.47 23.58 4.76
N SER A 1055 -42.01 24.41 3.83
CA SER A 1055 -42.00 24.11 2.39
C SER A 1055 -40.82 23.23 1.93
N VAL A 1056 -39.87 22.94 2.82
CA VAL A 1056 -38.64 22.20 2.52
C VAL A 1056 -38.77 20.78 3.06
N LYS A 1057 -38.45 19.79 2.24
CA LYS A 1057 -38.45 18.37 2.64
C LYS A 1057 -37.07 17.78 2.47
N MET A 1058 -36.44 17.44 3.59
CA MET A 1058 -35.14 16.78 3.61
C MET A 1058 -35.27 15.27 3.36
N HIS A 1059 -34.47 14.76 2.43
CA HIS A 1059 -34.37 13.35 2.10
C HIS A 1059 -32.91 12.89 2.21
N TYR A 1060 -32.63 11.98 3.13
CA TYR A 1060 -31.28 11.45 3.35
C TYR A 1060 -31.04 10.20 2.51
N THR A 1061 -30.62 10.38 1.27
CA THR A 1061 -30.44 9.29 0.31
C THR A 1061 -29.56 9.71 -0.87
N ASP A 1062 -29.22 8.76 -1.74
CA ASP A 1062 -28.52 9.01 -2.98
C ASP A 1062 -29.43 9.75 -3.98
N GLY A 1063 -28.97 10.91 -4.50
CA GLY A 1063 -29.75 11.77 -5.41
C GLY A 1063 -30.22 11.07 -6.68
N ARG A 1064 -29.40 10.17 -7.22
CA ARG A 1064 -29.76 9.37 -8.39
C ARG A 1064 -30.85 8.35 -8.05
N ASN A 1065 -30.71 7.64 -6.92
CA ASN A 1065 -31.72 6.69 -6.46
C ASN A 1065 -33.06 7.37 -6.16
N TYR A 1066 -33.03 8.58 -5.58
CA TYR A 1066 -34.22 9.38 -5.37
C TYR A 1066 -34.97 9.62 -6.69
N LEU A 1067 -34.31 10.15 -7.72
CA LEU A 1067 -34.95 10.36 -9.02
C LEU A 1067 -35.43 9.04 -9.65
N LEU A 1068 -34.73 7.94 -9.38
CA LEU A 1068 -35.07 6.61 -9.89
C LEU A 1068 -36.38 6.10 -9.28
N THR A 1069 -36.62 6.34 -7.99
CA THR A 1069 -37.78 5.81 -7.25
C THR A 1069 -38.87 6.84 -6.97
N GLN A 1070 -38.72 8.11 -7.31
CA GLN A 1070 -39.79 9.11 -7.12
C GLN A 1070 -40.42 9.48 -8.47
N SER A 1071 -41.75 9.45 -8.58
CA SER A 1071 -42.49 9.78 -9.80
C SER A 1071 -42.68 11.29 -10.02
N ARG A 1072 -42.46 12.08 -8.96
CA ARG A 1072 -42.66 13.53 -8.94
C ARG A 1072 -41.85 14.24 -10.02
N GLN A 1073 -42.49 15.24 -10.64
CA GLN A 1073 -41.85 16.15 -11.60
C GLN A 1073 -41.53 17.51 -10.96
N TYR A 1074 -40.47 18.13 -11.45
CA TYR A 1074 -39.92 19.39 -10.97
C TYR A 1074 -39.78 20.42 -12.09
N ASP A 1075 -39.92 21.70 -11.73
CA ASP A 1075 -39.64 22.83 -12.61
C ASP A 1075 -38.14 23.11 -12.69
N LEU A 1076 -37.42 22.80 -11.61
CA LEU A 1076 -35.97 22.90 -11.49
C LEU A 1076 -35.40 21.69 -10.76
N ILE A 1077 -34.41 21.05 -11.37
CA ILE A 1077 -33.49 20.13 -10.68
C ILE A 1077 -32.13 20.82 -10.64
N SER A 1078 -31.65 21.14 -9.45
CA SER A 1078 -30.35 21.79 -9.22
C SER A 1078 -29.41 20.81 -8.52
N LEU A 1079 -28.17 20.72 -9.01
CA LEU A 1079 -27.14 19.85 -8.48
C LEU A 1079 -25.93 20.66 -8.02
N GLU A 1080 -25.69 20.61 -6.71
CA GLU A 1080 -24.52 21.15 -6.03
C GLU A 1080 -23.90 20.04 -5.17
N ILE A 1081 -23.13 19.18 -5.83
CA ILE A 1081 -22.49 18.01 -5.21
C ILE A 1081 -20.98 18.20 -5.09
N SER A 1082 -20.33 17.30 -4.35
CA SER A 1082 -18.86 17.27 -4.27
C SER A 1082 -18.19 16.98 -5.63
N SER A 1083 -16.87 17.09 -5.66
CA SER A 1083 -16.07 16.97 -6.89
C SER A 1083 -16.26 15.63 -7.62
N ILE A 1084 -16.35 15.66 -8.96
CA ILE A 1084 -16.67 14.50 -9.82
C ILE A 1084 -15.73 13.29 -9.66
N TRP A 1085 -14.50 13.51 -9.19
CA TRP A 1085 -13.51 12.45 -8.98
C TRP A 1085 -13.71 11.65 -7.69
N PHE A 1086 -14.62 12.08 -6.80
CA PHE A 1086 -15.05 11.25 -5.68
C PHE A 1086 -15.74 9.98 -6.20
N ALA A 1087 -15.42 8.84 -5.60
CA ALA A 1087 -16.04 7.57 -5.96
C ALA A 1087 -17.58 7.68 -5.94
N GLY A 1088 -18.23 7.26 -7.01
CA GLY A 1088 -19.69 7.34 -7.17
C GLY A 1088 -20.24 8.69 -7.68
N ALA A 1089 -19.54 9.82 -7.53
CA ALA A 1089 -20.05 11.13 -7.96
C ALA A 1089 -20.24 11.22 -9.49
N ALA A 1090 -19.37 10.56 -10.26
CA ALA A 1090 -19.49 10.48 -11.72
C ALA A 1090 -20.80 9.84 -12.21
N ASN A 1091 -21.49 9.06 -11.37
CA ASN A 1091 -22.79 8.46 -11.72
C ASN A 1091 -23.89 9.52 -11.98
N LEU A 1092 -23.69 10.75 -11.51
CA LEU A 1092 -24.55 11.93 -11.73
C LEU A 1092 -24.15 12.73 -12.99
N TYR A 1093 -23.18 12.26 -13.76
CA TYR A 1093 -22.71 12.87 -15.02
C TYR A 1093 -22.83 11.92 -16.23
N ASN A 1094 -23.41 10.73 -16.02
CA ASN A 1094 -23.64 9.77 -17.09
C ASN A 1094 -24.93 10.11 -17.84
N ARG A 1095 -25.00 9.71 -19.12
CA ARG A 1095 -26.20 9.84 -19.94
C ARG A 1095 -27.44 9.28 -19.26
N GLU A 1096 -27.36 8.09 -18.65
CA GLU A 1096 -28.50 7.44 -18.01
C GLU A 1096 -29.04 8.26 -16.82
N PHE A 1097 -28.20 9.03 -16.12
CA PHE A 1097 -28.65 9.99 -15.11
C PHE A 1097 -29.36 11.19 -15.75
N TYR A 1098 -28.81 11.76 -16.82
CA TYR A 1098 -29.47 12.88 -17.51
C TYR A 1098 -30.82 12.47 -18.12
N GLU A 1099 -30.93 11.25 -18.67
CA GLU A 1099 -32.21 10.68 -19.13
C GLU A 1099 -33.21 10.57 -17.99
N LEU A 1100 -32.74 10.15 -16.81
CA LEU A 1100 -33.55 10.06 -15.61
C LEU A 1100 -34.01 11.45 -15.14
N ALA A 1101 -33.09 12.43 -15.05
CA ALA A 1101 -33.42 13.80 -14.70
C ALA A 1101 -34.44 14.41 -15.69
N ASN A 1102 -34.25 14.21 -16.99
CA ASN A 1102 -35.17 14.70 -18.02
C ASN A 1102 -36.60 14.11 -17.86
N ARG A 1103 -36.74 12.85 -17.43
CA ARG A 1103 -38.08 12.26 -17.14
C ARG A 1103 -38.74 12.84 -15.89
N ARG A 1104 -37.96 13.45 -14.99
CA ARG A 1104 -38.44 14.09 -13.75
C ARG A 1104 -38.53 15.61 -13.87
N LEU A 1105 -38.21 16.18 -15.03
CA LEU A 1105 -38.50 17.57 -15.35
C LEU A 1105 -39.88 17.69 -15.99
N GLY A 1106 -40.60 18.77 -15.70
CA GLY A 1106 -41.77 19.16 -16.48
C GLY A 1106 -41.38 19.62 -17.89
N ASP A 1107 -42.37 19.87 -18.76
CA ASP A 1107 -42.13 20.26 -20.17
C ASP A 1107 -41.30 21.56 -20.31
N GLN A 1108 -41.39 22.45 -19.33
CA GLN A 1108 -40.63 23.71 -19.23
C GLN A 1108 -39.51 23.64 -18.18
N GLY A 1109 -39.21 22.43 -17.69
CA GLY A 1109 -38.24 22.22 -16.63
C GLY A 1109 -36.81 22.51 -17.06
N VAL A 1110 -36.00 22.89 -16.08
CA VAL A 1110 -34.59 23.22 -16.26
C VAL A 1110 -33.73 22.35 -15.35
N LEU A 1111 -32.65 21.79 -15.91
CA LEU A 1111 -31.59 21.16 -15.15
C LEU A 1111 -30.47 22.19 -14.93
N GLN A 1112 -29.96 22.28 -13.71
CA GLN A 1112 -28.71 22.96 -13.39
C GLN A 1112 -27.72 21.95 -12.81
N GLN A 1113 -26.49 21.99 -13.30
CA GLN A 1113 -25.40 21.12 -12.86
C GLN A 1113 -24.13 21.94 -12.62
N TRP A 1114 -23.57 21.85 -11.41
CA TRP A 1114 -22.23 22.37 -11.14
C TRP A 1114 -21.18 21.53 -11.89
N VAL A 1115 -20.14 22.17 -12.44
CA VAL A 1115 -19.01 21.52 -13.10
C VAL A 1115 -17.69 22.14 -12.62
N GLN A 1116 -16.81 21.27 -12.13
CA GLN A 1116 -15.47 21.64 -11.69
C GLN A 1116 -14.56 21.96 -12.90
N LEU A 1117 -14.34 23.24 -13.22
CA LEU A 1117 -13.45 23.62 -14.33
C LEU A 1117 -11.95 23.52 -13.99
N HIS A 1118 -11.62 23.60 -12.70
CA HIS A 1118 -10.26 23.44 -12.19
C HIS A 1118 -9.92 21.96 -11.99
N HIS A 1119 -8.64 21.59 -12.15
CA HIS A 1119 -8.16 20.20 -12.01
C HIS A 1119 -8.90 19.20 -12.92
N MET A 1120 -9.30 19.61 -14.12
CA MET A 1120 -10.05 18.79 -15.08
C MET A 1120 -9.38 18.83 -16.46
N ARG A 1121 -9.19 17.67 -17.10
CA ARG A 1121 -8.57 17.64 -18.43
C ARG A 1121 -9.60 18.04 -19.51
N PRO A 1122 -9.18 18.64 -20.63
CA PRO A 1122 -10.06 18.99 -21.75
C PRO A 1122 -10.95 17.84 -22.23
N MET A 1123 -10.40 16.62 -22.30
CA MET A 1123 -11.15 15.42 -22.67
C MET A 1123 -12.26 15.10 -21.67
N ASP A 1124 -11.99 15.23 -20.37
CA ASP A 1124 -12.97 14.94 -19.33
C ASP A 1124 -14.16 15.91 -19.42
N PHE A 1125 -13.88 17.18 -19.73
CA PHE A 1125 -14.90 18.21 -19.97
C PHE A 1125 -15.75 17.95 -21.23
N LEU A 1126 -15.14 17.49 -22.33
CA LEU A 1126 -15.87 17.09 -23.54
C LEU A 1126 -16.84 15.93 -23.26
N TYR A 1127 -16.44 14.94 -22.44
CA TYR A 1127 -17.33 13.86 -22.02
C TYR A 1127 -18.52 14.37 -21.20
N ILE A 1128 -18.34 15.37 -20.33
CA ILE A 1128 -19.44 15.97 -19.57
C ILE A 1128 -20.43 16.66 -20.52
N LEU A 1129 -19.93 17.54 -21.40
CA LEU A 1129 -20.77 18.28 -22.34
C LEU A 1129 -21.49 17.35 -23.33
N GLY A 1130 -20.79 16.36 -23.90
CA GLY A 1130 -21.37 15.38 -24.80
C GLY A 1130 -22.44 14.52 -24.11
N SER A 1131 -22.25 14.15 -22.84
CA SER A 1131 -23.23 13.37 -22.08
C SER A 1131 -24.52 14.16 -21.83
N VAL A 1132 -24.45 15.40 -21.34
CA VAL A 1132 -25.65 16.22 -21.13
C VAL A 1132 -26.33 16.57 -22.45
N ARG A 1133 -25.56 16.90 -23.49
CA ARG A 1133 -26.08 17.26 -24.82
C ARG A 1133 -26.74 16.08 -25.54
N SER A 1134 -26.35 14.85 -25.23
CA SER A 1134 -26.98 13.65 -25.78
C SER A 1134 -28.44 13.47 -25.34
N VAL A 1135 -28.86 14.15 -24.26
CA VAL A 1135 -30.22 14.08 -23.71
C VAL A 1135 -30.98 15.40 -23.83
N PHE A 1136 -30.29 16.53 -23.64
CA PHE A 1136 -30.88 17.87 -23.69
C PHE A 1136 -30.52 18.60 -24.98
N LYS A 1137 -31.51 19.18 -25.65
CA LYS A 1137 -31.34 19.93 -26.91
C LYS A 1137 -30.57 21.22 -26.70
N ASN A 1138 -30.86 21.95 -25.63
CA ASN A 1138 -30.24 23.23 -25.35
C ASN A 1138 -29.36 23.11 -24.10
N VAL A 1139 -28.08 23.43 -24.23
CA VAL A 1139 -27.09 23.41 -23.16
C VAL A 1139 -26.36 24.75 -23.14
N TRP A 1140 -26.35 25.40 -21.98
CA TRP A 1140 -25.61 26.64 -21.71
C TRP A 1140 -24.53 26.38 -20.68
N VAL A 1141 -23.40 27.07 -20.83
CA VAL A 1141 -22.30 27.04 -19.87
C VAL A 1141 -22.02 28.46 -19.39
N TYR A 1142 -22.19 28.65 -18.08
CA TYR A 1142 -21.90 29.89 -17.37
C TYR A 1142 -20.67 29.70 -16.49
N VAL A 1143 -19.99 30.82 -16.18
CA VAL A 1143 -18.92 30.85 -15.18
C VAL A 1143 -19.15 32.02 -14.23
N SER A 1144 -19.45 31.71 -12.97
CA SER A 1144 -19.69 32.70 -11.91
C SER A 1144 -19.02 32.25 -10.62
N GLY A 1145 -18.47 33.20 -9.84
CA GLY A 1145 -17.73 32.90 -8.61
C GLY A 1145 -16.54 31.94 -8.80
N GLY A 1146 -15.97 31.86 -10.02
CA GLY A 1146 -14.91 30.90 -10.36
C GLY A 1146 -15.38 29.46 -10.61
N GLN A 1147 -16.68 29.18 -10.61
CA GLN A 1147 -17.26 27.86 -10.81
C GLN A 1147 -17.95 27.74 -12.17
N GLY A 1148 -17.90 26.55 -12.77
CA GLY A 1148 -18.65 26.23 -14.00
C GLY A 1148 -20.08 25.81 -13.67
N ILE A 1149 -21.04 26.37 -14.40
CA ILE A 1149 -22.47 26.10 -14.19
C ILE A 1149 -23.08 25.72 -15.54
N VAL A 1150 -23.49 24.47 -15.67
CA VAL A 1150 -24.21 23.97 -16.85
C VAL A 1150 -25.70 24.11 -16.60
N VAL A 1151 -26.41 24.71 -17.55
CA VAL A 1151 -27.87 24.74 -17.58
C VAL A 1151 -28.33 23.98 -18.82
N ALA A 1152 -29.34 23.12 -18.66
CA ALA A 1152 -29.86 22.33 -19.77
C ALA A 1152 -31.39 22.25 -19.77
N SER A 1153 -32.01 22.32 -20.95
CA SER A 1153 -33.45 22.17 -21.11
C SER A 1153 -33.83 21.66 -22.51
N ASN A 1154 -34.95 20.95 -22.59
CA ASN A 1154 -35.58 20.53 -23.83
C ASN A 1154 -36.71 21.46 -24.30
N SER A 1155 -37.07 22.46 -23.49
CA SER A 1155 -38.07 23.46 -23.86
C SER A 1155 -37.53 24.45 -24.90
N GLY A 1156 -38.36 24.77 -25.90
CA GLY A 1156 -38.09 25.87 -26.83
C GLY A 1156 -38.18 27.25 -26.16
N GLY A 1157 -38.97 27.39 -25.09
CA GLY A 1157 -39.13 28.64 -24.34
C GLY A 1157 -37.95 28.98 -23.42
N ALA A 1158 -37.10 27.99 -23.09
CA ALA A 1158 -35.92 28.20 -22.25
C ALA A 1158 -34.78 28.97 -22.97
N ALA A 1159 -34.84 29.08 -24.31
CA ALA A 1159 -33.77 29.69 -25.10
C ALA A 1159 -33.80 31.22 -25.17
N SER A 1160 -34.96 31.84 -24.93
CA SER A 1160 -35.15 33.30 -24.94
C SER A 1160 -36.26 33.71 -23.96
N ASN A 1161 -35.98 33.64 -22.66
CA ASN A 1161 -36.99 33.86 -21.62
C ASN A 1161 -36.84 35.23 -20.94
N GLU A 1162 -37.15 36.31 -21.67
CA GLU A 1162 -37.13 37.69 -21.11
C GLU A 1162 -38.04 37.82 -19.88
N ALA A 1163 -39.16 37.10 -19.84
CA ALA A 1163 -40.07 37.08 -18.70
C ALA A 1163 -39.42 36.45 -17.45
N ALA A 1164 -38.63 35.39 -17.60
CA ALA A 1164 -37.88 34.78 -16.50
C ALA A 1164 -36.79 35.71 -15.99
N LEU A 1165 -36.05 36.36 -16.90
CA LEU A 1165 -35.05 37.36 -16.53
C LEU A 1165 -35.71 38.55 -15.81
N GLY A 1166 -36.81 39.07 -16.32
CA GLY A 1166 -37.55 40.17 -15.69
C GLY A 1166 -38.08 39.81 -14.29
N LYS A 1167 -38.59 38.59 -14.11
CA LYS A 1167 -38.99 38.07 -12.80
C LYS A 1167 -37.80 37.96 -11.83
N LEU A 1168 -36.65 37.47 -12.30
CA LEU A 1168 -35.43 37.37 -11.50
C LEU A 1168 -34.87 38.75 -11.13
N MET A 1169 -34.91 39.75 -12.02
CA MET A 1169 -34.43 41.11 -11.72
C MET A 1169 -35.22 41.81 -10.61
N GLY A 1170 -36.45 41.36 -10.33
CA GLY A 1170 -37.26 41.85 -9.22
C GLY A 1170 -36.97 41.15 -7.87
N SER A 1171 -36.06 40.17 -7.85
CA SER A 1171 -35.74 39.40 -6.66
C SER A 1171 -34.63 40.03 -5.81
N HIS A 1172 -34.47 39.55 -4.58
CA HIS A 1172 -33.37 39.93 -3.69
C HIS A 1172 -32.21 38.93 -3.76
N THR A 1173 -31.00 39.42 -3.48
CA THR A 1173 -29.79 38.61 -3.30
C THR A 1173 -29.33 38.62 -1.85
N ILE A 1174 -28.63 37.56 -1.44
CA ILE A 1174 -28.07 37.36 -0.10
C ILE A 1174 -26.61 37.84 -0.05
N SER A 1175 -25.85 37.66 -1.13
CA SER A 1175 -24.43 38.05 -1.22
C SER A 1175 -24.21 39.35 -2.01
N ALA A 1176 -22.94 39.71 -2.24
CA ALA A 1176 -22.54 40.84 -3.09
C ALA A 1176 -22.86 40.65 -4.59
N LEU A 1177 -23.43 39.51 -4.98
CA LEU A 1177 -23.84 39.21 -6.35
C LEU A 1177 -24.84 40.25 -6.87
N LYS A 1178 -24.56 40.79 -8.07
CA LYS A 1178 -25.44 41.73 -8.75
C LYS A 1178 -26.22 41.01 -9.85
N LEU A 1179 -27.54 40.94 -9.68
CA LEU A 1179 -28.45 40.33 -10.66
C LEU A 1179 -28.23 40.81 -12.11
N PRO A 1180 -28.02 42.13 -12.40
CA PRO A 1180 -27.80 42.60 -13.76
C PRO A 1180 -26.51 42.08 -14.42
N GLU A 1181 -25.56 41.56 -13.64
CA GLU A 1181 -24.29 41.03 -14.15
C GLU A 1181 -24.38 39.54 -14.50
N LEU A 1182 -25.41 38.81 -14.03
CA LEU A 1182 -25.59 37.38 -14.28
C LEU A 1182 -25.60 37.00 -15.77
N PRO A 1183 -26.28 37.71 -16.69
CA PRO A 1183 -26.24 37.39 -18.11
C PRO A 1183 -24.84 37.45 -18.72
N ASN A 1184 -23.96 38.30 -18.18
CA ASN A 1184 -22.58 38.47 -18.67
C ASN A 1184 -21.67 37.29 -18.28
N THR A 1185 -22.14 36.40 -17.40
CA THR A 1185 -21.41 35.18 -17.00
C THR A 1185 -21.54 34.05 -18.01
N LEU A 1186 -22.38 34.20 -19.05
CA LEU A 1186 -22.54 33.21 -20.12
C LEU A 1186 -21.24 33.09 -20.94
N VAL A 1187 -20.66 31.89 -20.96
CA VAL A 1187 -19.44 31.60 -21.72
C VAL A 1187 -19.77 30.96 -23.08
N ALA A 1188 -20.75 30.05 -23.11
CA ALA A 1188 -21.19 29.39 -24.33
C ALA A 1188 -22.68 29.07 -24.27
N GLY A 1189 -23.42 29.42 -25.34
CA GLY A 1189 -24.79 28.97 -25.55
C GLY A 1189 -24.86 27.67 -26.36
N PRO A 1190 -26.09 27.21 -26.69
CA PRO A 1190 -26.32 25.92 -27.34
C PRO A 1190 -25.56 25.74 -28.65
N ALA A 1191 -25.54 26.78 -29.50
CA ALA A 1191 -24.84 26.73 -30.77
C ALA A 1191 -23.31 26.59 -30.61
N GLN A 1192 -22.72 27.27 -29.62
CA GLN A 1192 -21.29 27.17 -29.34
C GLN A 1192 -20.92 25.79 -28.75
N VAL A 1193 -21.75 25.25 -27.86
CA VAL A 1193 -21.56 23.89 -27.30
C VAL A 1193 -21.64 22.84 -28.42
N ASP A 1194 -22.64 22.95 -29.30
CA ASP A 1194 -22.79 22.04 -30.45
C ASP A 1194 -21.60 22.12 -31.40
N ALA A 1195 -21.16 23.34 -31.74
CA ALA A 1195 -19.99 23.56 -32.59
C ALA A 1195 -18.71 22.97 -31.97
N LEU A 1196 -18.52 23.12 -30.66
CA LEU A 1196 -17.38 22.56 -29.94
C LEU A 1196 -17.37 21.03 -30.02
N ILE A 1197 -18.50 20.37 -29.71
CA ILE A 1197 -18.58 18.91 -29.73
C ILE A 1197 -18.40 18.40 -31.17
N GLN A 1198 -19.10 18.98 -32.14
CA GLN A 1198 -19.05 18.56 -33.55
C GLN A 1198 -17.65 18.69 -34.16
N ARG A 1199 -16.83 19.63 -33.68
CA ARG A 1199 -15.44 19.77 -34.12
C ARG A 1199 -14.60 18.52 -33.83
N PHE A 1200 -14.84 17.84 -32.71
CA PHE A 1200 -14.10 16.65 -32.31
C PHE A 1200 -14.85 15.35 -32.60
N ASP A 1201 -16.19 15.41 -32.61
CA ASP A 1201 -17.09 14.29 -32.86
C ASP A 1201 -18.28 14.74 -33.73
N PRO A 1202 -18.11 14.72 -35.06
CA PRO A 1202 -19.13 15.20 -36.00
C PRO A 1202 -20.48 14.47 -35.90
N ARG A 1203 -20.49 13.26 -35.32
CA ARG A 1203 -21.70 12.45 -35.13
C ARG A 1203 -22.30 12.59 -33.73
N MET A 1204 -21.62 13.25 -32.79
CA MET A 1204 -22.04 13.42 -31.40
C MET A 1204 -22.39 12.10 -30.70
N GLN A 1205 -21.54 11.08 -30.85
CA GLN A 1205 -21.74 9.72 -30.33
C GLN A 1205 -20.60 9.19 -29.45
N PHE A 1206 -19.40 9.75 -29.55
CA PHE A 1206 -18.17 9.24 -28.93
C PHE A 1206 -17.95 9.78 -27.51
N PHE A 1207 -18.14 11.09 -27.30
CA PHE A 1207 -17.90 11.74 -26.01
C PHE A 1207 -19.08 11.62 -25.05
N ILE A 1208 -19.52 10.38 -24.80
CA ILE A 1208 -20.65 10.06 -23.93
C ILE A 1208 -20.20 9.10 -22.83
N SER A 1209 -20.32 9.55 -21.57
CA SER A 1209 -20.13 8.73 -20.39
C SER A 1209 -21.42 7.96 -20.09
N THR A 1210 -21.30 6.68 -19.77
CA THR A 1210 -22.46 5.81 -19.50
C THR A 1210 -22.19 4.94 -18.29
N ASP A 1211 -23.23 4.36 -17.70
CA ASP A 1211 -23.06 3.41 -16.58
C ASP A 1211 -22.25 2.16 -16.94
N LYS A 1212 -22.11 1.87 -18.24
CA LYS A 1212 -21.31 0.75 -18.74
C LYS A 1212 -19.87 1.17 -19.04
N ASN A 1213 -19.69 2.38 -19.54
CA ASN A 1213 -18.40 3.01 -19.83
C ASN A 1213 -18.07 4.03 -18.73
N LEU A 1214 -17.38 3.55 -17.69
CA LEU A 1214 -17.04 4.32 -16.48
C LEU A 1214 -15.90 5.35 -16.71
N TYR A 1215 -15.82 5.95 -17.90
CA TYR A 1215 -14.73 6.85 -18.29
C TYR A 1215 -14.57 7.97 -17.26
N LEU A 1216 -15.59 8.78 -16.99
CA LEU A 1216 -15.49 9.93 -16.09
C LEU A 1216 -15.03 9.54 -14.68
N GLU A 1217 -15.51 8.41 -14.16
CA GLU A 1217 -15.15 7.91 -12.83
C GLU A 1217 -13.65 7.60 -12.70
N TYR A 1218 -13.06 7.02 -13.74
CA TYR A 1218 -11.63 6.63 -13.75
C TYR A 1218 -10.71 7.70 -14.35
N ALA A 1219 -11.26 8.63 -15.13
CA ALA A 1219 -10.55 9.66 -15.86
C ALA A 1219 -10.33 10.92 -15.00
N THR A 1220 -11.34 11.36 -14.28
CA THR A 1220 -11.31 12.63 -13.53
C THR A 1220 -10.32 12.64 -12.35
N PRO A 1221 -10.02 11.52 -11.63
CA PRO A 1221 -8.97 11.53 -10.60
C PRO A 1221 -7.58 11.90 -11.14
N LYS A 1222 -7.33 11.63 -12.43
CA LYS A 1222 -6.07 12.01 -13.11
C LYS A 1222 -5.96 13.52 -13.32
N GLY A 1223 -7.08 14.24 -13.34
CA GLY A 1223 -7.15 15.70 -13.44
C GLY A 1223 -6.49 16.41 -12.24
N ASN A 1224 -6.51 15.79 -11.06
CA ASN A 1224 -5.84 16.30 -9.86
C ASN A 1224 -4.31 16.33 -9.98
N ALA A 1225 -3.74 15.59 -10.94
CA ALA A 1225 -2.31 15.52 -11.21
C ALA A 1225 -1.89 16.35 -12.43
N VAL A 1226 -2.71 17.28 -12.92
CA VAL A 1226 -2.32 18.18 -14.01
C VAL A 1226 -1.41 19.30 -13.49
N THR A 1227 -0.43 19.72 -14.30
CA THR A 1227 0.59 20.72 -13.93
C THR A 1227 0.11 22.18 -13.98
N MET A 1228 -1.00 22.46 -14.65
CA MET A 1228 -1.49 23.82 -14.91
C MET A 1228 -2.99 23.93 -14.63
N ASP A 1229 -3.43 25.14 -14.28
CA ASP A 1229 -4.86 25.44 -14.23
C ASP A 1229 -5.44 25.34 -15.65
N THR A 1230 -6.35 24.39 -15.81
CA THR A 1230 -7.02 24.09 -17.06
C THR A 1230 -8.18 25.04 -17.34
N THR A 1231 -8.65 25.79 -16.34
CA THR A 1231 -9.84 26.66 -16.45
C THR A 1231 -9.76 27.62 -17.65
N PRO A 1232 -8.64 28.35 -17.89
CA PRO A 1232 -8.54 29.24 -19.05
C PRO A 1232 -8.61 28.49 -20.39
N ILE A 1233 -8.04 27.28 -20.46
CA ILE A 1233 -8.10 26.43 -21.66
C ILE A 1233 -9.55 26.00 -21.92
N LEU A 1234 -10.26 25.51 -20.89
CA LEU A 1234 -11.65 25.07 -21.04
C LEU A 1234 -12.56 26.23 -21.48
N ILE A 1235 -12.39 27.42 -20.90
CA ILE A 1235 -13.11 28.63 -21.30
C ILE A 1235 -12.75 29.03 -22.74
N GLY A 1236 -11.47 28.96 -23.13
CA GLY A 1236 -11.02 29.23 -24.50
C GLY A 1236 -11.64 28.27 -25.52
N MET A 1237 -11.76 26.98 -25.17
CA MET A 1237 -12.43 25.98 -26.01
C MET A 1237 -13.90 26.33 -26.23
N LEU A 1238 -14.62 26.70 -25.17
CA LEU A 1238 -16.03 27.12 -25.26
C LEU A 1238 -16.24 28.38 -26.11
N LYS A 1239 -15.27 29.30 -26.09
CA LYS A 1239 -15.29 30.53 -26.90
C LYS A 1239 -14.80 30.34 -28.34
N GLY A 1240 -14.37 29.13 -28.72
CA GLY A 1240 -13.83 28.84 -30.05
C GLY A 1240 -12.46 29.47 -30.33
N GLN A 1241 -11.66 29.76 -29.29
CA GLN A 1241 -10.37 30.45 -29.38
C GLN A 1241 -9.16 29.52 -29.58
N LEU A 1242 -9.37 28.20 -29.53
CA LEU A 1242 -8.32 27.16 -29.59
C LEU A 1242 -8.44 26.28 -30.82
#